data_AF-A0A229T580-F1
#
_entry.id   AF-A0A229T580-F1
#
_cell.length_a   1.000
_cell.length_b   1.000
_cell.length_c   1.000
_cell.angle_alpha   90.00
_cell.angle_beta   90.00
_cell.angle_gamma   90.00
#
_symmetry.space_group_name_H-M   'P 1'
#
loop_
_entity.id
_entity.type
_entity.pdbx_description
1 polymer ?
#
loop_
_entity_poly.entity_id
_entity_poly.type
_entity_poly.pdbx_seq_one_letter_code
_entity_poly.pdbx_strand_id
1 'polypeptide(L)'
;MIMLKQVGALDEGCRDVLAHCPLAAFGYRDAGGVSRTTFVGGTPGFVRVHSPTRMSFTLPDGEAHGPVSFVFLLPGVGEVLRVNGSVAKRKGAETFVDVQEAYVHCAQAVIRSRLWQPPAPAGPVPEVWGEGPLGNPGVAEFLAAAPFLALSTWDDSGGADTSPRGDRQAVARILDGRTLVIPDRKGNKRADSLYNLLRDDRLSFAALVPGRTGVLHVRGRGSITDDPALLETMALRGTPPHAALLIDVEHAEVTASDALARSRVWTAARPGPGEVPDLMAVAGNHLAANMADAGLLGRLLKVVTKIPGIGRMLRPVINRTYRSGLRKEGYEDVETRSRRSAAGPAAANPLREVRIVEVRQETPSAVTLVLEDAGRPGSFDFRPGQFFTLVTDIDGRPVRRAYSASSAPGAPRLEVTVKHVDGGRFSAHVHRHLRAGDRLFVRGPSGAFHVDPAAAHEVVLIAAGSGVTPMMSMIRTLLAAPSTGRIALLHSSRSETEMIFAGELSRLAQGHPERLTVTPVLTREHGRLDAAGAHDWLAGLRPSEEARYYVCGPEPFMDLVRKVLAERGVPGEHVHQERYTSGADVTTVVTVPRKMIVEDGPREVGSPVVEPGQTLLDAGLAAGLPMPYSCTVGNCGDCMVKLRGGEVAMDGPNCLTPEQQAGGFVLTCVGRPLTEVTLDIAEP
;
A
#
# COMPACT_ATOMS: atom_id res chain seq x y z
N MET A 1 -1.47 2.60 -39.73
CA MET A 1 -2.14 3.32 -38.62
C MET A 1 -1.30 3.36 -37.34
N ILE A 2 -0.65 2.27 -36.91
CA ILE A 2 0.19 2.27 -35.67
C ILE A 2 1.51 3.03 -35.85
N MET A 3 2.18 2.91 -37.01
CA MET A 3 3.36 3.74 -37.36
C MET A 3 3.03 5.24 -37.43
N LEU A 4 1.76 5.59 -37.66
CA LEU A 4 1.32 7.00 -37.71
C LEU A 4 1.22 7.66 -36.32
N LYS A 5 1.53 6.95 -35.22
CA LYS A 5 1.55 7.53 -33.85
C LYS A 5 2.98 7.84 -33.38
N GLN A 6 3.96 7.60 -34.23
CA GLN A 6 5.38 7.81 -33.93
C GLN A 6 5.76 9.25 -34.25
N VAL A 7 6.44 9.89 -33.33
CA VAL A 7 7.01 11.24 -33.52
C VAL A 7 8.51 11.19 -33.27
N GLY A 8 9.28 12.01 -33.99
CA GLY A 8 10.74 12.08 -33.84
C GLY A 8 11.22 12.95 -32.68
N ALA A 9 10.32 13.47 -31.85
CA ALA A 9 10.64 14.39 -30.76
C ALA A 9 9.62 14.30 -29.62
N LEU A 10 10.06 14.56 -28.40
CA LEU A 10 9.26 14.68 -27.18
C LEU A 10 8.45 15.99 -27.21
N ASP A 11 7.19 15.87 -27.63
CA ASP A 11 6.20 16.94 -27.56
C ASP A 11 5.77 17.23 -26.10
N GLU A 12 4.86 18.19 -25.91
CA GLU A 12 4.38 18.57 -24.58
C GLU A 12 3.71 17.40 -23.85
N GLY A 13 2.94 16.58 -24.56
CA GLY A 13 2.29 15.40 -23.98
C GLY A 13 3.28 14.33 -23.53
N CYS A 14 4.34 14.09 -24.32
CA CYS A 14 5.42 13.19 -23.92
C CYS A 14 6.13 13.69 -22.67
N ARG A 15 6.42 14.99 -22.58
CA ARG A 15 7.10 15.60 -21.42
C ARG A 15 6.25 15.49 -20.16
N ASP A 16 4.95 15.72 -20.29
CA ASP A 16 3.99 15.59 -19.20
C ASP A 16 3.96 14.15 -18.66
N VAL A 17 3.94 13.15 -19.54
CA VAL A 17 4.05 11.73 -19.14
C VAL A 17 5.37 11.46 -18.41
N LEU A 18 6.51 11.91 -18.95
CA LEU A 18 7.82 11.68 -18.33
C LEU A 18 7.94 12.33 -16.95
N ALA A 19 7.32 13.50 -16.74
CA ALA A 19 7.30 14.19 -15.46
C ALA A 19 6.52 13.43 -14.38
N HIS A 20 5.55 12.60 -14.76
CA HIS A 20 4.74 11.82 -13.82
C HIS A 20 5.21 10.37 -13.65
N CYS A 21 6.00 9.84 -14.58
CA CYS A 21 6.50 8.47 -14.52
C CYS A 21 7.57 8.29 -13.42
N PRO A 22 7.36 7.36 -12.47
CA PRO A 22 8.37 7.03 -11.46
C PRO A 22 9.31 5.88 -11.90
N LEU A 23 8.98 5.17 -12.98
CA LEU A 23 9.67 3.96 -13.40
C LEU A 23 9.66 3.81 -14.93
N ALA A 24 10.75 3.30 -15.50
CA ALA A 24 10.83 2.86 -16.88
C ALA A 24 11.63 1.57 -17.01
N ALA A 25 11.19 0.67 -17.89
CA ALA A 25 12.09 -0.36 -18.41
C ALA A 25 13.10 0.30 -19.37
N PHE A 26 14.35 -0.13 -19.31
CA PHE A 26 15.46 0.41 -20.08
C PHE A 26 16.28 -0.73 -20.69
N GLY A 27 16.26 -0.80 -22.02
CA GLY A 27 17.05 -1.73 -22.83
C GLY A 27 18.29 -1.04 -23.40
N TYR A 28 19.47 -1.63 -23.18
CA TYR A 28 20.74 -1.11 -23.69
C TYR A 28 21.77 -2.22 -23.93
N ARG A 29 22.86 -1.90 -24.64
CA ARG A 29 24.07 -2.74 -24.68
C ARG A 29 25.17 -2.11 -23.85
N ASP A 30 25.88 -2.92 -23.07
CA ASP A 30 27.04 -2.44 -22.32
C ASP A 30 28.29 -2.32 -23.21
N ALA A 31 29.41 -1.87 -22.62
CA ALA A 31 30.67 -1.69 -23.33
C ALA A 31 31.19 -2.97 -24.01
N GLY A 32 30.82 -4.15 -23.47
CA GLY A 32 31.15 -5.45 -24.06
C GLY A 32 30.17 -5.90 -25.14
N GLY A 33 29.18 -5.07 -25.50
CA GLY A 33 28.13 -5.40 -26.45
C GLY A 33 27.08 -6.38 -25.89
N VAL A 34 27.04 -6.58 -24.57
CA VAL A 34 26.07 -7.46 -23.92
C VAL A 34 24.72 -6.76 -23.81
N SER A 35 23.68 -7.41 -24.34
CA SER A 35 22.30 -6.95 -24.20
C SER A 35 21.84 -6.99 -22.75
N ARG A 36 21.34 -5.86 -22.25
CA ARG A 36 20.81 -5.70 -20.90
C ARG A 36 19.44 -5.04 -20.94
N THR A 37 18.56 -5.52 -20.07
CA THR A 37 17.28 -4.87 -19.77
C THR A 37 17.15 -4.75 -18.27
N THR A 38 16.77 -3.58 -17.79
CA THR A 38 16.55 -3.31 -16.37
C THR A 38 15.40 -2.32 -16.18
N PHE A 39 15.06 -2.01 -14.93
CA PHE A 39 14.17 -0.93 -14.57
C PHE A 39 14.96 0.21 -13.93
N VAL A 40 14.79 1.41 -14.48
CA VAL A 40 15.37 2.66 -13.98
C VAL A 40 14.26 3.55 -13.46
N GLY A 41 14.51 4.32 -12.40
CA GLY A 41 13.45 5.07 -11.74
C GLY A 41 13.80 5.59 -10.36
N GLY A 42 12.78 6.16 -9.72
CA GLY A 42 12.84 6.84 -8.42
C GLY A 42 11.61 7.72 -8.24
N THR A 43 11.78 8.91 -7.68
CA THR A 43 10.69 9.90 -7.58
C THR A 43 10.09 10.18 -8.98
N PRO A 44 8.76 10.38 -9.09
CA PRO A 44 8.14 10.84 -10.34
C PRO A 44 8.93 11.98 -11.00
N GLY A 45 9.19 11.86 -12.30
CA GLY A 45 9.99 12.83 -13.04
C GLY A 45 11.50 12.59 -12.98
N PHE A 46 11.93 11.35 -12.74
CA PHE A 46 13.36 10.99 -12.68
C PHE A 46 14.12 11.21 -14.00
N VAL A 47 13.40 11.36 -15.13
CA VAL A 47 13.96 11.73 -16.42
C VAL A 47 13.92 13.24 -16.59
N ARG A 48 15.08 13.83 -16.88
CA ARG A 48 15.21 15.26 -17.20
C ARG A 48 15.20 15.47 -18.71
N VAL A 49 14.20 16.18 -19.22
CA VAL A 49 14.14 16.57 -20.63
C VAL A 49 14.88 17.89 -20.83
N HIS A 50 15.90 17.89 -21.69
CA HIS A 50 16.73 19.08 -21.99
C HIS A 50 16.28 19.79 -23.27
N SER A 51 15.79 19.03 -24.24
CA SER A 51 15.24 19.53 -25.50
C SER A 51 14.21 18.54 -26.04
N PRO A 52 13.46 18.86 -27.12
CA PRO A 52 12.56 17.89 -27.75
C PRO A 52 13.26 16.60 -28.18
N THR A 53 14.58 16.61 -28.39
CA THR A 53 15.34 15.45 -28.88
C THR A 53 16.41 14.98 -27.90
N ARG A 54 16.43 15.48 -26.65
CA ARG A 54 17.46 15.10 -25.68
C ARG A 54 16.90 15.00 -24.26
N MET A 55 17.18 13.88 -23.60
CA MET A 55 16.85 13.63 -22.20
C MET A 55 18.03 13.04 -21.43
N SER A 56 18.00 13.09 -20.10
CA SER A 56 18.94 12.39 -19.23
C SER A 56 18.26 11.71 -18.05
N PHE A 57 18.94 10.72 -17.49
CA PHE A 57 18.53 9.99 -16.29
C PHE A 57 19.76 9.42 -15.60
N THR A 58 19.60 8.96 -14.36
CA THR A 58 20.67 8.30 -13.62
C THR A 58 20.65 6.80 -13.88
N LEU A 59 21.80 6.25 -14.31
CA LEU A 59 22.05 4.81 -14.39
C LEU A 59 23.12 4.47 -13.35
N PRO A 60 22.74 3.95 -12.16
CA PRO A 60 23.67 3.71 -11.06
C PRO A 60 24.74 2.68 -11.42
N ASP A 61 24.32 1.57 -12.03
CA ASP A 61 25.17 0.43 -12.35
C ASP A 61 25.28 0.21 -13.85
N GLY A 62 26.52 -0.01 -14.31
CA GLY A 62 26.82 -0.27 -15.72
C GLY A 62 27.00 0.99 -16.57
N GLU A 63 27.30 0.79 -17.85
CA GLU A 63 27.40 1.83 -18.88
C GLU A 63 26.56 1.42 -20.08
N ALA A 64 25.77 2.34 -20.61
CA ALA A 64 24.98 2.12 -21.79
C ALA A 64 25.68 2.70 -23.01
N HIS A 65 25.69 1.94 -24.11
CA HIS A 65 26.28 2.35 -25.37
C HIS A 65 25.30 2.17 -26.52
N GLY A 66 25.45 3.05 -27.51
CA GLY A 66 24.75 2.92 -28.78
C GLY A 66 23.23 3.03 -28.63
N PRO A 67 22.46 2.19 -29.33
CA PRO A 67 21.00 2.27 -29.38
C PRO A 67 20.35 1.81 -28.07
N VAL A 68 19.38 2.59 -27.60
CA VAL A 68 18.66 2.36 -26.36
C VAL A 68 17.16 2.53 -26.53
N SER A 69 16.39 1.86 -25.68
CA SER A 69 14.94 1.90 -25.72
C SER A 69 14.32 1.90 -24.33
N PHE A 70 13.14 2.50 -24.22
CA PHE A 70 12.45 2.72 -22.96
C PHE A 70 10.98 2.33 -23.05
N VAL A 71 10.45 1.80 -21.94
CA VAL A 71 9.00 1.70 -21.68
C VAL A 71 8.70 2.40 -20.36
N PHE A 72 8.09 3.56 -20.43
CA PHE A 72 7.69 4.34 -19.27
C PHE A 72 6.38 3.82 -18.68
N LEU A 73 6.43 3.46 -17.39
CA LEU A 73 5.32 2.89 -16.65
C LEU A 73 4.74 3.93 -15.70
N LEU A 74 3.42 4.06 -15.74
CA LEU A 74 2.69 5.03 -14.94
C LEU A 74 1.64 4.30 -14.07
N PRO A 75 1.78 4.32 -12.74
CA PRO A 75 0.89 3.56 -11.86
C PRO A 75 -0.58 3.86 -12.09
N GLY A 76 -1.39 2.81 -12.28
CA GLY A 76 -2.83 2.93 -12.51
C GLY A 76 -3.22 3.28 -13.95
N VAL A 77 -2.26 3.53 -14.84
CA VAL A 77 -2.49 3.71 -16.28
C VAL A 77 -2.15 2.44 -17.05
N GLY A 78 -2.99 2.07 -18.00
CA GLY A 78 -2.78 0.88 -18.82
C GLY A 78 -1.82 1.12 -19.97
N GLU A 79 -1.98 2.25 -20.66
CA GLU A 79 -1.10 2.67 -21.75
C GLU A 79 0.31 3.00 -21.24
N VAL A 80 1.31 2.85 -22.12
CA VAL A 80 2.71 3.15 -21.80
C VAL A 80 3.30 4.05 -22.87
N LEU A 81 4.24 4.93 -22.49
CA LEU A 81 5.01 5.72 -23.44
C LEU A 81 6.30 4.97 -23.76
N ARG A 82 6.58 4.75 -25.05
CA ARG A 82 7.83 4.18 -25.54
C ARG A 82 8.68 5.28 -26.13
N VAL A 83 9.98 5.24 -25.86
CA VAL A 83 10.97 6.18 -26.39
C VAL A 83 12.18 5.36 -26.82
N ASN A 84 12.62 5.50 -28.06
CA ASN A 84 13.86 4.91 -28.55
C ASN A 84 14.82 6.02 -28.97
N GLY A 85 16.11 5.74 -28.87
CA GLY A 85 17.15 6.72 -29.13
C GLY A 85 18.55 6.11 -29.06
N SER A 86 19.55 6.95 -28.90
CA SER A 86 20.94 6.52 -28.73
C SER A 86 21.63 7.27 -27.61
N VAL A 87 22.60 6.63 -26.96
CA VAL A 87 23.42 7.28 -25.93
C VAL A 87 24.28 8.36 -26.57
N ALA A 88 24.09 9.60 -26.14
CA ALA A 88 24.80 10.77 -26.63
C ALA A 88 26.11 11.01 -25.87
N LYS A 89 26.05 10.95 -24.54
CA LYS A 89 27.21 11.08 -23.64
C LYS A 89 26.86 10.64 -22.22
N ARG A 90 27.90 10.43 -21.41
CA ARG A 90 27.80 10.17 -19.96
C ARG A 90 28.53 11.26 -19.17
N LYS A 91 27.97 11.64 -18.01
CA LYS A 91 28.63 12.51 -17.02
C LYS A 91 28.42 11.94 -15.62
N GLY A 92 29.41 11.23 -15.09
CA GLY A 92 29.25 10.47 -13.83
C GLY A 92 28.19 9.39 -13.99
N ALA A 93 27.23 9.31 -13.07
CA ALA A 93 26.10 8.36 -13.18
C ALA A 93 24.98 8.83 -14.12
N GLU A 94 25.06 10.05 -14.67
CA GLU A 94 24.06 10.60 -15.57
C GLU A 94 24.31 10.20 -17.03
N THR A 95 23.31 9.58 -17.65
CA THR A 95 23.33 9.16 -19.06
C THR A 95 22.44 10.09 -19.88
N PHE A 96 22.98 10.64 -20.96
CA PHE A 96 22.24 11.48 -21.91
C PHE A 96 21.86 10.68 -23.14
N VAL A 97 20.61 10.79 -23.55
CA VAL A 97 20.05 10.07 -24.70
C VAL A 97 19.52 11.07 -25.72
N ASP A 98 19.93 10.90 -26.97
CA ASP A 98 19.35 11.55 -28.13
C ASP A 98 18.12 10.76 -28.58
N VAL A 99 16.95 11.38 -28.46
CA VAL A 99 15.65 10.77 -28.77
C VAL A 99 15.48 10.73 -30.28
N GLN A 100 15.18 9.55 -30.80
CA GLN A 100 14.92 9.31 -32.23
C GLN A 100 13.43 9.09 -32.49
N GLU A 101 12.72 8.47 -31.55
CA GLU A 101 11.29 8.28 -31.65
C GLU A 101 10.60 8.20 -30.28
N ALA A 102 9.35 8.64 -30.24
CA ALA A 102 8.45 8.45 -29.11
C ALA A 102 7.03 8.11 -29.59
N TYR A 103 6.35 7.22 -28.87
CA TYR A 103 4.96 6.86 -29.17
C TYR A 103 4.25 6.18 -28.00
N VAL A 104 2.93 6.33 -27.97
CA VAL A 104 2.07 5.66 -27.00
C VAL A 104 1.75 4.25 -27.48
N HIS A 105 2.03 3.28 -26.62
CA HIS A 105 1.74 1.87 -26.82
C HIS A 105 0.43 1.48 -26.11
N CYS A 106 -0.30 0.53 -26.69
CA CYS A 106 -1.61 0.12 -26.19
C CYS A 106 -1.54 -0.51 -24.79
N ALA A 107 -2.67 -0.47 -24.08
CA ALA A 107 -2.80 -0.91 -22.69
C ALA A 107 -2.88 -2.44 -22.47
N GLN A 108 -2.92 -3.26 -23.54
CA GLN A 108 -3.27 -4.67 -23.42
C GLN A 108 -2.31 -5.47 -22.53
N ALA A 109 -0.99 -5.26 -22.63
CA ALA A 109 -0.02 -5.97 -21.80
C ALA A 109 -0.18 -5.66 -20.29
N VAL A 110 -0.37 -4.39 -19.95
CA VAL A 110 -0.55 -3.92 -18.55
C VAL A 110 -1.90 -4.37 -17.98
N ILE A 111 -2.97 -4.30 -18.78
CA ILE A 111 -4.30 -4.75 -18.35
C ILE A 111 -4.31 -6.26 -18.15
N ARG A 112 -3.73 -7.02 -19.08
CA ARG A 112 -3.69 -8.49 -19.05
C ARG A 112 -2.87 -9.02 -17.87
N SER A 113 -1.73 -8.39 -17.60
CA SER A 113 -0.86 -8.70 -16.45
C SER A 113 -1.41 -8.28 -15.10
N ARG A 114 -2.49 -7.47 -15.08
CA ARG A 114 -2.99 -6.85 -13.85
C ARG A 114 -1.88 -6.14 -13.07
N LEU A 115 -0.89 -5.56 -13.77
CA LEU A 115 0.35 -5.02 -13.17
C LEU A 115 0.09 -4.12 -11.96
N TRP A 116 -0.98 -3.33 -12.00
CA TRP A 116 -1.33 -2.37 -10.94
C TRP A 116 -2.35 -2.88 -9.92
N GLN A 117 -2.84 -4.11 -10.04
CA GLN A 117 -3.77 -4.73 -9.10
C GLN A 117 -2.99 -5.51 -8.03
N PRO A 118 -3.62 -5.88 -6.90
CA PRO A 118 -2.99 -6.78 -5.95
C PRO A 118 -2.45 -8.03 -6.66
N PRO A 119 -1.27 -8.53 -6.25
CA PRO A 119 -0.68 -9.70 -6.87
C PRO A 119 -1.67 -10.87 -6.81
N ALA A 120 -1.86 -11.53 -7.95
CA ALA A 120 -2.56 -12.80 -7.96
C ALA A 120 -1.68 -13.86 -7.27
N PRO A 121 -2.27 -14.90 -6.67
CA PRO A 121 -1.50 -16.01 -6.13
C PRO A 121 -0.59 -16.58 -7.23
N ALA A 122 0.70 -16.74 -6.93
CA ALA A 122 1.63 -17.33 -7.88
C ALA A 122 1.21 -18.77 -8.18
N GLY A 123 1.30 -19.17 -9.45
CA GLY A 123 1.10 -20.56 -9.86
C GLY A 123 2.17 -21.47 -9.24
N PRO A 124 1.98 -22.80 -9.29
CA PRO A 124 3.00 -23.74 -8.84
C PRO A 124 4.31 -23.49 -9.59
N VAL A 125 5.42 -23.50 -8.85
CA VAL A 125 6.76 -23.35 -9.44
C VAL A 125 7.01 -24.57 -10.33
N PRO A 126 7.27 -24.38 -11.64
CA PRO A 126 7.51 -25.51 -12.53
C PRO A 126 8.82 -26.19 -12.13
N GLU A 127 8.82 -27.53 -12.17
CA GLU A 127 10.04 -28.31 -12.01
C GLU A 127 10.98 -28.02 -13.18
N VAL A 128 12.22 -27.63 -12.87
CA VAL A 128 13.22 -27.25 -13.87
C VAL A 128 14.09 -28.47 -14.16
N TRP A 129 13.93 -29.03 -15.36
CA TRP A 129 14.67 -30.21 -15.81
C TRP A 129 15.92 -29.81 -16.58
N GLY A 130 17.06 -30.42 -16.26
CA GLY A 130 18.34 -30.17 -16.93
C GLY A 130 19.15 -29.02 -16.33
N GLU A 131 20.44 -28.97 -16.64
CA GLU A 131 21.35 -27.94 -16.14
C GLU A 131 21.22 -26.63 -16.93
N GLY A 132 21.18 -25.51 -16.23
CA GLY A 132 21.22 -24.19 -16.86
C GLY A 132 20.78 -23.05 -15.95
N PRO A 133 20.83 -21.79 -16.45
CA PRO A 133 20.60 -20.60 -15.65
C PRO A 133 19.20 -20.50 -15.05
N LEU A 134 18.21 -21.23 -15.58
CA LEU A 134 16.84 -21.22 -15.08
C LEU A 134 16.68 -22.03 -13.78
N GLY A 135 17.64 -22.91 -13.47
CA GLY A 135 17.75 -23.61 -12.19
C GLY A 135 18.43 -22.79 -11.09
N ASN A 136 18.91 -21.58 -11.39
CA ASN A 136 19.55 -20.72 -10.39
C ASN A 136 18.56 -20.36 -9.27
N PRO A 137 19.04 -20.17 -8.02
CA PRO A 137 18.20 -19.86 -6.88
C PRO A 137 17.24 -18.69 -7.14
N GLY A 138 15.95 -18.93 -6.91
CA GLY A 138 14.89 -17.92 -7.04
C GLY A 138 14.44 -17.59 -8.48
N VAL A 139 15.15 -18.00 -9.53
CA VAL A 139 14.80 -17.66 -10.92
C VAL A 139 13.46 -18.26 -11.34
N ALA A 140 13.28 -19.58 -11.14
CA ALA A 140 12.05 -20.27 -11.51
C ALA A 140 10.83 -19.76 -10.70
N GLU A 141 11.00 -19.52 -9.40
CA GLU A 141 9.96 -18.96 -8.55
C GLU A 141 9.56 -17.55 -9.00
N PHE A 142 10.55 -16.71 -9.32
CA PHE A 142 10.29 -15.36 -9.79
C PHE A 142 9.57 -15.36 -11.14
N LEU A 143 9.99 -16.20 -12.09
CA LEU A 143 9.32 -16.37 -13.39
C LEU A 143 7.87 -16.82 -13.22
N ALA A 144 7.62 -17.82 -12.38
CA ALA A 144 6.28 -18.33 -12.10
C ALA A 144 5.34 -17.26 -11.52
N ALA A 145 5.89 -16.31 -10.77
CA ALA A 145 5.17 -15.21 -10.16
C ALA A 145 5.10 -13.93 -11.02
N ALA A 146 5.82 -13.84 -12.15
CA ALA A 146 5.96 -12.61 -12.92
C ALA A 146 4.92 -12.50 -14.04
N PRO A 147 3.85 -11.69 -13.88
CA PRO A 147 2.86 -11.49 -14.93
C PRO A 147 3.29 -10.48 -15.99
N PHE A 148 4.42 -9.78 -15.80
CA PHE A 148 4.86 -8.71 -16.67
C PHE A 148 6.37 -8.75 -16.89
N LEU A 149 6.81 -8.53 -18.13
CA LEU A 149 8.21 -8.29 -18.47
C LEU A 149 8.35 -7.23 -19.56
N ALA A 150 9.53 -6.63 -19.62
CA ALA A 150 9.95 -5.77 -20.72
C ALA A 150 11.05 -6.48 -21.52
N LEU A 151 10.79 -6.76 -22.80
CA LEU A 151 11.69 -7.47 -23.70
C LEU A 151 12.40 -6.49 -24.63
N SER A 152 13.73 -6.46 -24.57
CA SER A 152 14.57 -5.61 -25.42
C SER A 152 15.22 -6.41 -26.54
N THR A 153 15.18 -5.85 -27.74
CA THR A 153 15.76 -6.40 -28.97
C THR A 153 16.40 -5.28 -29.79
N TRP A 154 17.29 -5.62 -30.72
CA TRP A 154 18.01 -4.68 -31.57
C TRP A 154 17.95 -5.12 -33.03
N ASP A 155 17.95 -4.15 -33.94
CA ASP A 155 18.14 -4.44 -35.37
C ASP A 155 19.63 -4.34 -35.78
N ASP A 156 19.90 -4.71 -37.03
CA ASP A 156 21.22 -4.66 -37.68
C ASP A 156 21.67 -3.23 -38.06
N SER A 157 20.74 -2.28 -38.05
CA SER A 157 20.96 -0.86 -38.37
C SER A 157 21.25 0.01 -37.15
N GLY A 158 21.29 -0.60 -35.94
CA GLY A 158 21.50 0.12 -34.69
C GLY A 158 20.23 0.79 -34.16
N GLY A 159 19.06 0.18 -34.34
CA GLY A 159 17.85 0.47 -33.59
C GLY A 159 17.72 -0.44 -32.36
N ALA A 160 17.05 0.06 -31.32
CA ALA A 160 16.70 -0.71 -30.13
C ALA A 160 15.20 -0.60 -29.88
N ASP A 161 14.59 -1.68 -29.39
CA ASP A 161 13.17 -1.72 -29.09
C ASP A 161 12.90 -2.52 -27.82
N THR A 162 12.30 -1.88 -26.81
CA THR A 162 11.87 -2.51 -25.54
C THR A 162 10.36 -2.67 -25.53
N SER A 163 9.84 -3.89 -25.61
CA SER A 163 8.43 -4.22 -25.77
C SER A 163 7.82 -4.78 -24.48
N PRO A 164 6.71 -4.21 -23.98
CA PRO A 164 6.03 -4.74 -22.80
C PRO A 164 5.28 -6.03 -23.15
N ARG A 165 5.57 -7.10 -22.41
CA ARG A 165 4.83 -8.36 -22.44
C ARG A 165 4.10 -8.52 -21.10
N GLY A 166 2.90 -9.07 -21.16
CA GLY A 166 2.14 -9.36 -19.95
C GLY A 166 1.20 -10.51 -20.18
N ASP A 167 0.95 -11.30 -19.15
CA ASP A 167 -0.02 -12.39 -19.13
C ASP A 167 -0.63 -12.47 -17.71
N ARG A 168 -1.79 -13.11 -17.56
CA ARG A 168 -2.51 -13.15 -16.27
C ARG A 168 -1.86 -14.09 -15.26
N GLN A 169 -1.11 -15.07 -15.77
CA GLN A 169 -0.21 -15.95 -15.01
C GLN A 169 1.24 -15.55 -15.33
N ALA A 170 2.19 -16.48 -15.29
CA ALA A 170 3.56 -16.23 -15.72
C ALA A 170 3.59 -15.78 -17.20
N VAL A 171 4.26 -14.66 -17.48
CA VAL A 171 4.40 -14.10 -18.83
C VAL A 171 5.32 -14.95 -19.72
N ALA A 172 6.20 -15.74 -19.11
CA ALA A 172 7.12 -16.67 -19.76
C ALA A 172 7.04 -18.03 -19.08
N ARG A 173 7.16 -19.11 -19.85
CA ARG A 173 7.13 -20.48 -19.33
C ARG A 173 8.49 -21.15 -19.51
N ILE A 174 8.91 -21.89 -18.49
CA ILE A 174 10.11 -22.74 -18.54
C ILE A 174 9.77 -24.03 -19.28
N LEU A 175 10.60 -24.36 -20.28
CA LEU A 175 10.54 -25.65 -20.97
C LEU A 175 11.58 -26.63 -20.39
N ASP A 176 12.79 -26.14 -20.09
CA ASP A 176 13.88 -26.88 -19.47
C ASP A 176 14.84 -25.89 -18.75
N GLY A 177 15.98 -26.36 -18.22
CA GLY A 177 16.97 -25.56 -17.48
C GLY A 177 17.60 -24.40 -18.26
N ARG A 178 17.43 -24.34 -19.58
CA ARG A 178 17.95 -23.29 -20.46
C ARG A 178 16.89 -22.63 -21.34
N THR A 179 15.75 -23.28 -21.59
CA THR A 179 14.80 -22.81 -22.60
C THR A 179 13.57 -22.17 -21.97
N LEU A 180 13.26 -20.93 -22.38
CA LEU A 180 11.98 -20.26 -22.11
C LEU A 180 11.12 -20.16 -23.37
N VAL A 181 9.80 -20.12 -23.18
CA VAL A 181 8.84 -19.73 -24.22
C VAL A 181 7.99 -18.54 -23.78
N ILE A 182 7.82 -17.56 -24.66
CA ILE A 182 6.95 -16.39 -24.45
C ILE A 182 5.91 -16.32 -25.57
N PRO A 183 4.60 -16.43 -25.28
CA PRO A 183 3.57 -16.36 -26.31
C PRO A 183 3.46 -14.94 -26.89
N ASP A 184 3.40 -14.81 -28.22
CA ASP A 184 3.12 -13.52 -28.86
C ASP A 184 1.61 -13.24 -28.83
N ARG A 185 1.16 -12.69 -27.71
CA ARG A 185 -0.24 -12.32 -27.50
C ARG A 185 -0.60 -11.08 -28.33
N LYS A 186 -1.86 -11.00 -28.76
CA LYS A 186 -2.34 -9.85 -29.54
C LYS A 186 -2.18 -8.54 -28.75
N GLY A 187 -1.81 -7.51 -29.50
CA GLY A 187 -1.40 -6.20 -28.98
C GLY A 187 -1.70 -5.09 -29.99
N ASN A 188 -0.81 -4.09 -30.05
CA ASN A 188 -0.87 -3.03 -31.05
C ASN A 188 -0.46 -3.47 -32.47
N LYS A 189 -0.27 -4.78 -32.73
CA LYS A 189 0.18 -5.34 -34.00
C LYS A 189 1.51 -4.76 -34.53
N ARG A 190 2.39 -4.29 -33.64
CA ARG A 190 3.79 -4.03 -33.98
C ARG A 190 4.59 -5.33 -33.91
N ALA A 191 5.49 -5.50 -34.87
CA ALA A 191 6.32 -6.69 -35.01
C ALA A 191 7.82 -6.37 -34.81
N ASP A 192 8.15 -5.22 -34.20
CA ASP A 192 9.52 -4.73 -34.03
C ASP A 192 10.44 -5.82 -33.42
N SER A 193 10.04 -6.42 -32.29
CA SER A 193 10.82 -7.50 -31.67
C SER A 193 11.02 -8.73 -32.57
N LEU A 194 10.01 -9.09 -33.37
CA LEU A 194 10.11 -10.24 -34.29
C LEU A 194 11.06 -9.91 -35.45
N TYR A 195 10.94 -8.73 -36.03
CA TYR A 195 11.80 -8.27 -37.11
C TYR A 195 13.26 -8.13 -36.70
N ASN A 196 13.50 -7.65 -35.48
CA ASN A 196 14.81 -7.55 -34.86
C ASN A 196 15.45 -8.93 -34.69
N LEU A 197 14.71 -9.90 -34.14
CA LEU A 197 15.20 -11.26 -33.92
C LEU A 197 15.53 -12.04 -35.19
N LEU A 198 14.96 -11.66 -36.34
CA LEU A 198 15.34 -12.23 -37.63
C LEU A 198 16.73 -11.74 -38.12
N ARG A 199 17.28 -10.69 -37.51
CA ARG A 199 18.56 -10.05 -37.87
C ARG A 199 19.63 -10.24 -36.81
N ASP A 200 19.24 -10.09 -35.55
CA ASP A 200 20.09 -10.28 -34.39
C ASP A 200 19.28 -11.07 -33.35
N ASP A 201 19.66 -12.33 -33.16
CA ASP A 201 18.98 -13.25 -32.25
C ASP A 201 19.18 -12.89 -30.77
N ARG A 202 20.09 -11.97 -30.45
CA ARG A 202 20.37 -11.60 -29.06
C ARG A 202 19.27 -10.71 -28.49
N LEU A 203 18.81 -11.09 -27.30
CA LEU A 203 17.79 -10.35 -26.55
C LEU A 203 18.12 -10.29 -25.07
N SER A 204 17.41 -9.40 -24.38
CA SER A 204 17.36 -9.39 -22.92
C SER A 204 16.00 -8.95 -22.44
N PHE A 205 15.55 -9.42 -21.28
CA PHE A 205 14.34 -8.92 -20.64
C PHE A 205 14.52 -8.74 -19.14
N ALA A 206 13.67 -7.87 -18.58
CA ALA A 206 13.51 -7.70 -17.16
C ALA A 206 12.06 -7.97 -16.76
N ALA A 207 11.83 -8.82 -15.77
CA ALA A 207 10.50 -9.20 -15.31
C ALA A 207 10.16 -8.59 -13.94
N LEU A 208 8.87 -8.32 -13.72
CA LEU A 208 8.33 -7.74 -12.49
C LEU A 208 7.27 -8.66 -11.86
N VAL A 209 7.27 -8.68 -10.53
CA VAL A 209 6.19 -9.24 -9.72
C VAL A 209 5.56 -8.09 -8.92
N PRO A 210 4.26 -7.78 -9.11
CA PRO A 210 3.59 -6.75 -8.32
C PRO A 210 3.78 -6.98 -6.82
N GLY A 211 4.21 -5.93 -6.11
CA GLY A 211 4.48 -6.00 -4.67
C GLY A 211 5.91 -6.43 -4.29
N ARG A 212 6.72 -6.96 -5.21
CA ARG A 212 8.14 -7.27 -4.96
C ARG A 212 9.05 -6.15 -5.48
N THR A 213 10.14 -5.87 -4.78
CA THR A 213 11.15 -4.88 -5.20
C THR A 213 12.29 -5.49 -6.01
N GLY A 214 12.38 -6.83 -6.06
CA GLY A 214 13.34 -7.52 -6.91
C GLY A 214 12.97 -7.43 -8.40
N VAL A 215 13.97 -7.61 -9.26
CA VAL A 215 13.83 -7.72 -10.71
C VAL A 215 14.55 -8.99 -11.16
N LEU A 216 13.91 -9.77 -12.02
CA LEU A 216 14.58 -10.85 -12.72
C LEU A 216 15.16 -10.30 -14.02
N HIS A 217 16.45 -10.50 -14.22
CA HIS A 217 17.17 -10.18 -15.45
C HIS A 217 17.46 -11.47 -16.21
N VAL A 218 17.11 -11.51 -17.50
CA VAL A 218 17.40 -12.63 -18.39
C VAL A 218 18.00 -12.11 -19.69
N ARG A 219 19.02 -12.79 -20.20
CA ARG A 219 19.54 -12.59 -21.55
C ARG A 219 19.85 -13.92 -22.23
N GLY A 220 19.79 -13.91 -23.55
CA GLY A 220 20.01 -15.11 -24.34
C GLY A 220 19.73 -14.87 -25.82
N ARG A 221 19.44 -15.96 -26.52
CA ARG A 221 19.18 -15.98 -27.96
C ARG A 221 17.74 -16.40 -28.25
N GLY A 222 17.04 -15.59 -29.01
CA GLY A 222 15.64 -15.78 -29.35
C GLY A 222 15.43 -16.33 -30.76
N SER A 223 14.48 -17.24 -30.90
CA SER A 223 13.92 -17.65 -32.19
C SER A 223 12.40 -17.56 -32.16
N ILE A 224 11.77 -17.48 -33.33
CA ILE A 224 10.32 -17.44 -33.48
C ILE A 224 9.85 -18.86 -33.81
N THR A 225 8.84 -19.36 -33.10
CA THR A 225 8.21 -20.65 -33.37
C THR A 225 6.73 -20.48 -33.72
N ASP A 226 6.29 -21.24 -34.71
CA ASP A 226 4.90 -21.44 -35.09
C ASP A 226 4.46 -22.91 -34.92
N ASP A 227 5.22 -23.71 -34.16
CA ASP A 227 4.93 -25.13 -33.89
C ASP A 227 3.54 -25.28 -33.24
N PRO A 228 2.56 -25.87 -33.95
CA PRO A 228 1.20 -26.00 -33.44
C PRO A 228 1.11 -26.75 -32.10
N ALA A 229 1.95 -27.76 -31.90
CA ALA A 229 1.92 -28.56 -30.68
C ALA A 229 2.34 -27.72 -29.46
N LEU A 230 3.41 -26.95 -29.60
CA LEU A 230 3.89 -26.05 -28.55
C LEU A 230 2.91 -24.88 -28.32
N LEU A 231 2.42 -24.25 -29.39
CA LEU A 231 1.48 -23.13 -29.31
C LEU A 231 0.17 -23.53 -28.60
N GLU A 232 -0.32 -24.75 -28.84
CA GLU A 232 -1.53 -25.27 -28.19
C GLU A 232 -1.35 -25.36 -26.66
N THR A 233 -0.14 -25.65 -26.17
CA THR A 233 0.14 -25.64 -24.72
C THR A 233 0.01 -24.26 -24.07
N MET A 234 -0.06 -23.20 -24.87
CA MET A 234 -0.23 -21.80 -24.44
C MET A 234 -1.60 -21.25 -24.83
N ALA A 235 -2.52 -22.10 -25.28
CA ALA A 235 -3.85 -21.71 -25.68
C ALA A 235 -4.67 -21.18 -24.51
N LEU A 236 -5.41 -20.11 -24.76
CA LEU A 236 -6.37 -19.56 -23.82
C LEU A 236 -7.76 -19.90 -24.33
N ARG A 237 -8.46 -20.76 -23.58
CA ARG A 237 -9.78 -21.29 -23.96
C ARG A 237 -9.79 -21.91 -25.37
N GLY A 238 -8.76 -22.72 -25.67
CA GLY A 238 -8.62 -23.38 -26.97
C GLY A 238 -8.24 -22.42 -28.11
N THR A 239 -7.80 -21.20 -27.82
CA THR A 239 -7.22 -20.29 -28.82
C THR A 239 -5.71 -20.15 -28.59
N PRO A 240 -4.87 -20.85 -29.36
CA PRO A 240 -3.41 -20.68 -29.30
C PRO A 240 -2.98 -19.29 -29.78
N PRO A 241 -1.81 -18.78 -29.31
CA PRO A 241 -1.17 -17.63 -29.93
C PRO A 241 -0.74 -17.98 -31.36
N HIS A 242 -0.60 -16.97 -32.23
CA HIS A 242 -0.18 -17.21 -33.63
C HIS A 242 1.30 -17.61 -33.75
N ALA A 243 2.12 -17.16 -32.80
CA ALA A 243 3.54 -17.44 -32.72
C ALA A 243 4.00 -17.32 -31.26
N ALA A 244 5.18 -17.83 -30.96
CA ALA A 244 5.86 -17.61 -29.68
C ALA A 244 7.35 -17.35 -29.90
N LEU A 245 7.99 -16.78 -28.88
CA LEU A 245 9.44 -16.65 -28.81
C LEU A 245 10.00 -17.80 -27.99
N LEU A 246 10.91 -18.56 -28.57
CA LEU A 246 11.78 -19.49 -27.85
C LEU A 246 13.06 -18.76 -27.49
N ILE A 247 13.55 -18.93 -26.27
CA ILE A 247 14.75 -18.27 -25.78
C ILE A 247 15.69 -19.31 -25.19
N ASP A 248 16.86 -19.50 -25.80
CA ASP A 248 18.00 -20.16 -25.15
C ASP A 248 18.66 -19.18 -24.20
N VAL A 249 18.47 -19.41 -22.90
CA VAL A 249 18.90 -18.54 -21.82
C VAL A 249 20.37 -18.75 -21.54
N GLU A 250 21.16 -17.71 -21.80
CA GLU A 250 22.59 -17.67 -21.49
C GLU A 250 22.84 -17.23 -20.04
N HIS A 251 21.95 -16.40 -19.48
CA HIS A 251 22.08 -15.89 -18.12
C HIS A 251 20.72 -15.48 -17.54
N ALA A 252 20.49 -15.82 -16.28
CA ALA A 252 19.32 -15.42 -15.51
C ALA A 252 19.69 -15.19 -14.03
N GLU A 253 19.26 -14.07 -13.48
CA GLU A 253 19.50 -13.69 -12.09
C GLU A 253 18.37 -12.81 -11.54
N VAL A 254 18.08 -12.97 -10.24
CA VAL A 254 17.17 -12.08 -9.51
C VAL A 254 18.02 -11.13 -8.68
N THR A 255 17.83 -9.82 -8.86
CA THR A 255 18.54 -8.79 -8.09
C THR A 255 17.56 -7.88 -7.37
N ALA A 256 17.99 -7.30 -6.26
CA ALA A 256 17.25 -6.20 -5.64
C ALA A 256 17.30 -4.97 -6.57
N SER A 257 16.19 -4.27 -6.73
CA SER A 257 16.13 -3.04 -7.53
C SER A 257 15.83 -1.83 -6.67
N ASP A 258 16.88 -1.04 -6.48
CA ASP A 258 16.86 0.29 -5.87
C ASP A 258 15.90 1.25 -6.58
N ALA A 259 15.83 1.17 -7.91
CA ALA A 259 14.90 1.94 -8.71
C ALA A 259 13.45 1.60 -8.37
N LEU A 260 13.11 0.30 -8.27
CA LEU A 260 11.78 -0.12 -7.85
C LEU A 260 11.46 0.32 -6.42
N ALA A 261 12.37 0.10 -5.48
CA ALA A 261 12.19 0.48 -4.08
C ALA A 261 11.92 1.99 -3.94
N ARG A 262 12.72 2.85 -4.59
CA ARG A 262 12.55 4.30 -4.57
C ARG A 262 11.32 4.79 -5.32
N SER A 263 10.92 4.09 -6.38
CA SER A 263 9.76 4.48 -7.20
C SER A 263 8.43 4.35 -6.48
N ARG A 264 8.38 3.54 -5.41
CA ARG A 264 7.15 3.26 -4.64
C ARG A 264 5.98 2.80 -5.52
N VAL A 265 6.22 2.25 -6.71
CA VAL A 265 5.16 1.92 -7.69
C VAL A 265 4.10 0.95 -7.16
N TRP A 266 4.43 0.15 -6.13
CA TRP A 266 3.51 -0.79 -5.49
C TRP A 266 2.76 -0.22 -4.27
N THR A 267 3.25 0.88 -3.69
CA THR A 267 2.74 1.45 -2.43
C THR A 267 2.22 2.87 -2.58
N ALA A 268 2.58 3.56 -3.67
CA ALA A 268 2.08 4.88 -4.01
C ALA A 268 0.57 4.84 -4.22
N ALA A 269 -0.13 5.84 -3.67
CA ALA A 269 -1.54 6.03 -3.96
C ALA A 269 -1.73 6.17 -5.47
N ARG A 270 -2.75 5.48 -6.02
CA ARG A 270 -3.08 5.65 -7.44
C ARG A 270 -3.50 7.11 -7.63
N PRO A 271 -2.95 7.81 -8.63
CA PRO A 271 -3.33 9.19 -8.90
C PRO A 271 -4.84 9.35 -9.14
N GLY A 272 -5.39 10.46 -8.68
CA GLY A 272 -6.78 10.84 -8.86
C GLY A 272 -7.14 11.17 -10.32
N PRO A 273 -8.43 11.19 -10.68
CA PRO A 273 -8.87 11.60 -12.01
C PRO A 273 -8.42 13.02 -12.35
N GLY A 274 -7.51 13.16 -13.34
CA GLY A 274 -6.96 14.45 -13.76
C GLY A 274 -5.55 14.77 -13.23
N GLU A 275 -5.00 13.93 -12.37
CA GLU A 275 -3.61 14.02 -11.88
C GLU A 275 -2.60 13.29 -12.78
N VAL A 276 -3.07 12.73 -13.90
CA VAL A 276 -2.27 11.89 -14.79
C VAL A 276 -2.52 12.27 -16.24
N PRO A 277 -1.46 12.35 -17.07
CA PRO A 277 -1.61 12.68 -18.49
C PRO A 277 -2.48 11.66 -19.22
N ASP A 278 -3.34 12.14 -20.14
CA ASP A 278 -4.18 11.28 -20.99
C ASP A 278 -3.35 10.77 -22.18
N LEU A 279 -2.71 9.62 -22.02
CA LEU A 279 -1.90 9.00 -23.08
C LEU A 279 -2.69 8.76 -24.38
N MET A 280 -4.02 8.62 -24.32
CA MET A 280 -4.82 8.50 -25.54
C MET A 280 -5.00 9.83 -26.26
N ALA A 281 -5.03 10.95 -25.54
CA ALA A 281 -4.97 12.28 -26.13
C ALA A 281 -3.60 12.50 -26.81
N VAL A 282 -2.49 12.12 -26.15
CA VAL A 282 -1.14 12.15 -26.74
C VAL A 282 -1.09 11.32 -28.03
N ALA A 283 -1.58 10.09 -27.99
CA ALA A 283 -1.65 9.22 -29.17
C ALA A 283 -2.50 9.81 -30.32
N GLY A 284 -3.60 10.48 -29.98
CA GLY A 284 -4.47 11.16 -30.94
C GLY A 284 -3.79 12.36 -31.60
N ASN A 285 -3.04 13.14 -30.81
CA ASN A 285 -2.25 14.27 -31.30
C ASN A 285 -1.14 13.82 -32.25
N HIS A 286 -0.40 12.76 -31.90
CA HIS A 286 0.62 12.18 -32.78
C HIS A 286 0.00 11.69 -34.10
N LEU A 287 -1.15 11.01 -34.03
CA LEU A 287 -1.86 10.55 -35.23
C LEU A 287 -2.29 11.72 -36.11
N ALA A 288 -2.86 12.77 -35.51
CA ALA A 288 -3.30 13.96 -36.23
C ALA A 288 -2.12 14.77 -36.82
N ALA A 289 -0.96 14.78 -36.16
CA ALA A 289 0.26 15.39 -36.67
C ALA A 289 0.75 14.66 -37.94
N ASN A 290 0.84 13.33 -37.89
CA ASN A 290 1.32 12.52 -39.02
C ASN A 290 0.29 12.35 -40.15
N MET A 291 -1.00 12.57 -39.87
CA MET A 291 -2.06 12.60 -40.90
C MET A 291 -2.33 13.99 -41.47
N ALA A 292 -1.70 15.05 -40.94
CA ALA A 292 -1.87 16.41 -41.48
C ALA A 292 -1.33 16.54 -42.91
N ASP A 293 -0.40 15.68 -43.29
CA ASP A 293 0.12 15.56 -44.66
C ASP A 293 -0.81 14.77 -45.60
N ALA A 294 -1.93 14.22 -45.08
CA ALA A 294 -2.90 13.41 -45.82
C ALA A 294 -4.19 14.15 -46.23
N GLY A 295 -4.19 15.50 -46.24
CA GLY A 295 -5.28 16.31 -46.80
C GLY A 295 -6.49 16.55 -45.87
N LEU A 296 -7.70 16.64 -46.45
CA LEU A 296 -8.92 17.17 -45.80
C LEU A 296 -9.32 16.40 -44.52
N LEU A 297 -9.11 15.08 -44.50
CA LEU A 297 -9.43 14.20 -43.36
C LEU A 297 -8.54 14.49 -42.14
N GLY A 298 -7.27 14.84 -42.37
CA GLY A 298 -6.31 15.22 -41.32
C GLY A 298 -6.63 16.55 -40.66
N ARG A 299 -7.18 17.51 -41.43
CA ARG A 299 -7.66 18.80 -40.88
C ARG A 299 -8.87 18.62 -39.97
N LEU A 300 -9.81 17.75 -40.34
CA LEU A 300 -10.98 17.44 -39.51
C LEU A 300 -10.58 16.77 -38.17
N LEU A 301 -9.63 15.84 -38.20
CA LEU A 301 -9.14 15.13 -37.01
C LEU A 301 -8.35 16.05 -36.06
N LYS A 302 -7.60 17.03 -36.59
CA LYS A 302 -6.93 18.09 -35.80
C LYS A 302 -7.92 18.98 -35.04
N VAL A 303 -9.08 19.27 -35.62
CA VAL A 303 -10.13 20.07 -34.95
C VAL A 303 -10.77 19.26 -33.82
N VAL A 304 -11.06 17.98 -34.06
CA VAL A 304 -11.66 17.09 -33.07
C VAL A 304 -10.72 16.85 -31.89
N THR A 305 -9.45 16.53 -32.12
CA THR A 305 -8.45 16.25 -31.06
C THR A 305 -8.10 17.45 -30.17
N LYS A 306 -8.31 18.69 -30.66
CA LYS A 306 -8.12 19.93 -29.89
C LYS A 306 -9.28 20.29 -28.96
N ILE A 307 -10.40 19.56 -29.00
CA ILE A 307 -11.53 19.81 -28.11
C ILE A 307 -11.16 19.31 -26.69
N PRO A 308 -11.06 20.20 -25.68
CA PRO A 308 -10.73 19.79 -24.31
C PRO A 308 -11.71 18.74 -23.80
N GLY A 309 -11.20 17.60 -23.32
CA GLY A 309 -12.02 16.52 -22.75
C GLY A 309 -12.55 15.48 -23.75
N ILE A 310 -12.31 15.62 -25.06
CA ILE A 310 -12.76 14.61 -26.03
C ILE A 310 -12.07 13.25 -25.85
N GLY A 311 -10.79 13.25 -25.43
CA GLY A 311 -10.06 12.03 -25.05
C GLY A 311 -10.73 11.28 -23.91
N ARG A 312 -11.15 12.02 -22.86
CA ARG A 312 -11.96 11.49 -21.75
C ARG A 312 -13.33 10.96 -22.23
N MET A 313 -13.95 11.62 -23.21
CA MET A 313 -15.23 11.19 -23.79
C MET A 313 -15.12 9.92 -24.62
N LEU A 314 -13.97 9.70 -25.31
CA LEU A 314 -13.70 8.49 -26.09
C LEU A 314 -13.17 7.32 -25.26
N ARG A 315 -12.69 7.58 -24.03
CA ARG A 315 -12.14 6.58 -23.10
C ARG A 315 -13.08 5.37 -22.87
N PRO A 316 -14.41 5.52 -22.67
CA PRO A 316 -15.30 4.38 -22.50
C PRO A 316 -15.37 3.49 -23.75
N VAL A 317 -15.33 4.09 -24.95
CA VAL A 317 -15.35 3.36 -26.23
C VAL A 317 -14.05 2.57 -26.40
N ILE A 318 -12.91 3.20 -26.14
CA ILE A 318 -11.58 2.57 -26.20
C ILE A 318 -11.46 1.43 -25.16
N ASN A 319 -11.90 1.66 -23.93
CA ASN A 319 -11.95 0.64 -22.90
C ASN A 319 -12.84 -0.54 -23.33
N ARG A 320 -13.96 -0.27 -24.03
CA ARG A 320 -14.82 -1.32 -24.57
C ARG A 320 -14.15 -2.11 -25.69
N THR A 321 -13.38 -1.48 -26.58
CA THR A 321 -12.59 -2.19 -27.60
C THR A 321 -11.47 -3.02 -26.99
N TYR A 322 -10.76 -2.52 -25.97
CA TYR A 322 -9.79 -3.33 -25.23
C TYR A 322 -10.44 -4.54 -24.55
N ARG A 323 -11.58 -4.35 -23.87
CA ARG A 323 -12.35 -5.44 -23.24
C ARG A 323 -12.84 -6.46 -24.28
N SER A 324 -13.34 -6.00 -25.42
CA SER A 324 -13.80 -6.89 -26.49
C SER A 324 -12.65 -7.70 -27.11
N GLY A 325 -11.48 -7.07 -27.33
CA GLY A 325 -10.28 -7.75 -27.80
C GLY A 325 -9.80 -8.82 -26.82
N LEU A 326 -9.65 -8.45 -25.54
CA LEU A 326 -9.22 -9.36 -24.48
C LEU A 326 -10.22 -10.51 -24.27
N ARG A 327 -11.54 -10.26 -24.35
CA ARG A 327 -12.55 -11.33 -24.29
C ARG A 327 -12.43 -12.32 -25.45
N LYS A 328 -12.16 -11.83 -26.67
CA LYS A 328 -11.90 -12.68 -27.84
C LYS A 328 -10.60 -13.49 -27.72
N GLU A 329 -9.68 -13.07 -26.86
CA GLU A 329 -8.43 -13.80 -26.52
C GLU A 329 -8.59 -14.72 -25.30
N GLY A 330 -9.80 -14.82 -24.71
CA GLY A 330 -10.10 -15.72 -23.59
C GLY A 330 -10.09 -15.08 -22.20
N TYR A 331 -10.02 -13.75 -22.08
CA TYR A 331 -10.02 -13.01 -20.81
C TYR A 331 -11.40 -12.39 -20.50
N GLU A 332 -12.24 -13.07 -19.71
CA GLU A 332 -13.62 -12.62 -19.43
C GLU A 332 -13.76 -11.62 -18.26
N ASP A 333 -12.97 -11.75 -17.20
CA ASP A 333 -13.07 -10.93 -15.96
C ASP A 333 -12.30 -9.59 -16.03
N VAL A 334 -12.09 -9.06 -17.24
CA VAL A 334 -11.46 -7.76 -17.40
C VAL A 334 -12.48 -6.68 -17.04
N GLU A 335 -12.62 -6.40 -15.74
CA GLU A 335 -13.34 -5.24 -15.22
C GLU A 335 -12.40 -4.05 -15.03
N THR A 336 -12.47 -3.10 -15.95
CA THR A 336 -12.03 -1.72 -15.72
C THR A 336 -13.26 -0.90 -15.34
N ARG A 337 -13.30 -0.39 -14.10
CA ARG A 337 -14.39 0.38 -13.45
C ARG A 337 -15.40 0.99 -14.43
N SER A 338 -16.64 0.47 -14.40
CA SER A 338 -17.86 1.24 -14.62
C SER A 338 -19.08 0.38 -14.25
N ARG A 339 -19.51 0.47 -12.99
CA ARG A 339 -20.87 0.84 -12.59
C ARG A 339 -21.00 0.84 -11.07
N ARG A 340 -21.64 1.89 -10.55
CA ARG A 340 -22.27 1.93 -9.24
C ARG A 340 -23.11 0.66 -9.06
N SER A 341 -22.85 -0.12 -8.02
CA SER A 341 -23.84 -1.03 -7.43
C SER A 341 -23.99 -0.69 -5.96
N ALA A 342 -25.22 -0.80 -5.49
CA ALA A 342 -25.73 -0.23 -4.27
C ALA A 342 -25.26 -0.96 -3.00
N ALA A 343 -25.18 -0.17 -1.93
CA ALA A 343 -25.35 -0.48 -0.50
C ALA A 343 -25.16 -1.92 0.01
N GLY A 344 -24.14 -2.08 0.88
CA GLY A 344 -23.96 -3.15 1.87
C GLY A 344 -22.60 -2.97 2.60
N PRO A 345 -22.50 -2.95 3.95
CA PRO A 345 -21.35 -2.35 4.64
C PRO A 345 -20.30 -3.36 5.13
N ALA A 346 -19.03 -3.12 4.77
CA ALA A 346 -17.85 -3.18 5.64
C ALA A 346 -16.68 -2.53 4.88
N ALA A 347 -16.20 -1.40 5.38
CA ALA A 347 -15.41 -0.41 4.65
C ALA A 347 -13.93 -0.78 4.53
N ALA A 348 -13.38 -0.71 3.31
CA ALA A 348 -11.97 -0.45 3.14
C ALA A 348 -11.73 1.04 3.46
N ASN A 349 -11.23 1.36 4.67
CA ASN A 349 -10.82 2.72 5.03
C ASN A 349 -9.52 3.07 4.28
N PRO A 350 -9.55 3.88 3.21
CA PRO A 350 -8.34 4.25 2.49
C PRO A 350 -7.45 5.14 3.36
N LEU A 351 -6.13 5.09 3.14
CA LEU A 351 -5.19 6.03 3.75
C LEU A 351 -5.51 7.45 3.26
N ARG A 352 -5.74 8.37 4.19
CA ARG A 352 -5.96 9.81 3.93
C ARG A 352 -4.70 10.58 4.30
N GLU A 353 -4.19 11.39 3.38
CA GLU A 353 -3.10 12.33 3.70
C GLU A 353 -3.67 13.49 4.53
N VAL A 354 -3.00 13.80 5.63
CA VAL A 354 -3.35 14.92 6.51
C VAL A 354 -2.14 15.79 6.74
N ARG A 355 -2.40 17.08 6.92
CA ARG A 355 -1.41 18.08 7.29
C ARG A 355 -1.56 18.41 8.76
N ILE A 356 -0.43 18.50 9.46
CA ILE A 356 -0.36 19.01 10.82
C ILE A 356 -0.52 20.52 10.73
N VAL A 357 -1.63 21.06 11.23
CA VAL A 357 -1.87 22.51 11.25
C VAL A 357 -1.36 23.15 12.55
N GLU A 358 -1.22 22.37 13.60
CA GLU A 358 -0.72 22.80 14.90
C GLU A 358 -0.14 21.61 15.66
N VAL A 359 0.96 21.84 16.38
CA VAL A 359 1.50 20.94 17.41
C VAL A 359 1.36 21.67 18.73
N ARG A 360 0.41 21.23 19.56
CA ARG A 360 0.07 21.88 20.83
C ARG A 360 0.68 21.09 21.98
N GLN A 361 1.51 21.75 22.80
CA GLN A 361 2.06 21.11 24.00
C GLN A 361 0.96 21.05 25.08
N GLU A 362 0.57 19.85 25.51
CA GLU A 362 -0.45 19.66 26.57
C GLU A 362 0.22 19.55 27.94
N THR A 363 1.33 18.81 28.03
CA THR A 363 2.15 18.63 29.24
C THR A 363 3.61 18.48 28.83
N PRO A 364 4.61 18.50 29.73
CA PRO A 364 6.01 18.22 29.37
C PRO A 364 6.21 16.87 28.67
N SER A 365 5.30 15.91 28.88
CA SER A 365 5.38 14.57 28.29
C SER A 365 4.32 14.28 27.23
N ALA A 366 3.42 15.21 26.88
CA ALA A 366 2.36 14.97 25.90
C ALA A 366 2.13 16.15 24.95
N VAL A 367 1.93 15.83 23.68
CA VAL A 367 1.60 16.82 22.62
C VAL A 367 0.37 16.40 21.84
N THR A 368 -0.47 17.36 21.48
CA THR A 368 -1.59 17.17 20.56
C THR A 368 -1.16 17.56 19.15
N LEU A 369 -1.35 16.65 18.20
CA LEU A 369 -1.30 16.95 16.77
C LEU A 369 -2.70 17.33 16.30
N VAL A 370 -2.84 18.53 15.75
CA VAL A 370 -4.07 18.99 15.12
C VAL A 370 -3.93 18.76 13.62
N LEU A 371 -4.81 17.93 13.07
CA LEU A 371 -4.71 17.39 11.72
C LEU A 371 -5.86 17.88 10.86
N GLU A 372 -5.55 18.29 9.63
CA GLU A 372 -6.52 18.70 8.62
C GLU A 372 -6.33 17.85 7.36
N ASP A 373 -7.42 17.47 6.69
CA ASP A 373 -7.36 16.74 5.42
C ASP A 373 -6.66 17.60 4.35
N ALA A 374 -5.61 17.05 3.73
CA ALA A 374 -4.77 17.78 2.77
C ALA A 374 -5.42 17.93 1.38
N GLY A 375 -6.38 17.07 1.02
CA GLY A 375 -6.99 17.01 -0.31
C GLY A 375 -8.38 17.63 -0.40
N ARG A 376 -9.19 17.52 0.66
CA ARG A 376 -10.48 18.22 0.80
C ARG A 376 -10.71 18.63 2.26
N PRO A 377 -10.61 19.93 2.60
CA PRO A 377 -10.98 20.40 3.94
C PRO A 377 -12.43 19.97 4.25
N GLY A 378 -12.59 19.11 5.24
CA GLY A 378 -13.85 18.46 5.57
C GLY A 378 -13.75 17.71 6.89
N SER A 379 -14.90 17.45 7.52
CA SER A 379 -14.93 16.84 8.85
C SER A 379 -14.43 15.40 8.85
N PHE A 380 -13.88 14.98 9.99
CA PHE A 380 -13.60 13.58 10.25
C PHE A 380 -14.85 12.94 10.86
N ASP A 381 -15.39 11.92 10.18
CA ASP A 381 -16.51 11.13 10.68
C ASP A 381 -15.99 9.94 11.48
N PHE A 382 -16.38 9.84 12.75
CA PHE A 382 -16.01 8.79 13.71
C PHE A 382 -16.96 8.80 14.91
N ARG A 383 -16.93 7.76 15.75
CA ARG A 383 -17.66 7.74 17.01
C ARG A 383 -16.77 8.18 18.17
N PRO A 384 -17.30 8.90 19.17
CA PRO A 384 -16.51 9.47 20.25
C PRO A 384 -15.86 8.38 21.11
N GLY A 385 -14.53 8.30 21.06
CA GLY A 385 -13.72 7.24 21.67
C GLY A 385 -12.93 6.40 20.66
N GLN A 386 -13.29 6.41 19.38
CA GLN A 386 -12.56 5.71 18.32
C GLN A 386 -11.16 6.29 18.08
N PHE A 387 -10.33 5.50 17.43
CA PHE A 387 -8.95 5.86 17.10
C PHE A 387 -8.68 5.88 15.59
N PHE A 388 -7.57 6.54 15.26
CA PHE A 388 -6.99 6.53 13.93
C PHE A 388 -5.57 5.96 13.98
N THR A 389 -5.20 5.22 12.95
CA THR A 389 -3.83 4.74 12.74
C THR A 389 -3.06 5.79 11.96
N LEU A 390 -2.12 6.46 12.63
CA LEU A 390 -1.18 7.36 11.98
C LEU A 390 -0.08 6.55 11.31
N VAL A 391 0.23 6.90 10.07
CA VAL A 391 1.21 6.24 9.22
C VAL A 391 2.18 7.29 8.72
N THR A 392 3.45 7.10 9.06
CA THR A 392 4.54 7.96 8.62
C THR A 392 5.80 7.14 8.36
N ASP A 393 6.75 7.72 7.64
CA ASP A 393 8.08 7.15 7.48
C ASP A 393 9.05 7.83 8.45
N ILE A 394 9.79 7.04 9.23
CA ILE A 394 10.83 7.53 10.14
C ILE A 394 12.12 6.83 9.74
N ASP A 395 13.07 7.58 9.19
CA ASP A 395 14.37 7.11 8.73
C ASP A 395 14.30 5.93 7.74
N GLY A 396 13.39 6.01 6.75
CA GLY A 396 13.18 4.98 5.73
C GLY A 396 12.41 3.75 6.24
N ARG A 397 11.88 3.79 7.47
CA ARG A 397 11.08 2.71 8.05
C ARG A 397 9.62 3.17 8.16
N PRO A 398 8.65 2.45 7.57
CA PRO A 398 7.24 2.74 7.77
C PRO A 398 6.87 2.46 9.23
N VAL A 399 6.31 3.46 9.90
CA VAL A 399 5.82 3.36 11.27
C VAL A 399 4.31 3.64 11.28
N ARG A 400 3.56 2.70 11.88
CA ARG A 400 2.10 2.80 12.06
C ARG A 400 1.77 2.77 13.53
N ARG A 401 1.00 3.73 14.04
CA ARG A 401 0.59 3.76 15.46
C ARG A 401 -0.85 4.24 15.60
N ALA A 402 -1.61 3.55 16.43
CA ALA A 402 -2.97 3.93 16.76
C ALA A 402 -2.97 5.03 17.84
N TYR A 403 -3.78 6.07 17.63
CA TYR A 403 -4.06 7.11 18.61
C TYR A 403 -5.54 7.41 18.64
N SER A 404 -6.16 7.35 19.81
CA SER A 404 -7.56 7.75 19.98
C SER A 404 -7.74 9.21 19.59
N ALA A 405 -8.83 9.49 18.88
CA ALA A 405 -9.21 10.87 18.61
C ALA A 405 -9.48 11.56 19.95
N SER A 406 -8.91 12.74 20.15
CA SER A 406 -9.24 13.61 21.29
C SER A 406 -10.22 14.71 20.90
N SER A 407 -10.46 14.95 19.61
CA SER A 407 -11.51 15.85 19.10
C SER A 407 -12.90 15.21 19.12
N ALA A 408 -13.95 16.01 18.97
CA ALA A 408 -15.31 15.53 18.77
C ALA A 408 -15.54 15.10 17.30
N PRO A 409 -16.40 14.10 17.03
CA PRO A 409 -16.88 13.78 15.69
C PRO A 409 -17.46 14.99 14.96
N GLY A 410 -17.27 15.02 13.65
CA GLY A 410 -17.80 16.12 12.82
C GLY A 410 -16.98 17.42 12.92
N ALA A 411 -15.96 17.49 13.78
CA ALA A 411 -15.04 18.62 13.82
C ALA A 411 -14.27 18.76 12.49
N PRO A 412 -13.94 20.00 12.06
CA PRO A 412 -13.19 20.24 10.82
C PRO A 412 -11.73 19.75 10.91
N ARG A 413 -11.24 19.50 12.13
CA ARG A 413 -9.88 19.03 12.41
C ARG A 413 -9.94 17.82 13.33
N LEU A 414 -9.05 16.86 13.08
CA LEU A 414 -8.83 15.71 13.93
C LEU A 414 -7.72 16.05 14.93
N GLU A 415 -7.99 15.91 16.22
CA GLU A 415 -6.95 16.00 17.25
C GLU A 415 -6.56 14.60 17.71
N VAL A 416 -5.25 14.34 17.79
CA VAL A 416 -4.70 13.12 18.40
C VAL A 416 -3.58 13.51 19.35
N THR A 417 -3.59 12.94 20.56
CA THR A 417 -2.61 13.31 21.60
C THR A 417 -1.63 12.19 21.85
N VAL A 418 -0.35 12.52 21.77
CA VAL A 418 0.78 11.60 21.80
C VAL A 418 1.60 11.86 23.05
N LYS A 419 1.54 10.93 24.00
CA LYS A 419 2.45 10.91 25.15
C LYS A 419 3.80 10.33 24.74
N HIS A 420 4.90 10.93 25.21
CA HIS A 420 6.25 10.41 25.05
C HIS A 420 6.37 9.07 25.79
N VAL A 421 6.98 8.10 25.11
CA VAL A 421 7.27 6.78 25.66
C VAL A 421 8.75 6.54 25.42
N ASP A 422 9.49 6.22 26.47
CA ASP A 422 10.93 5.96 26.37
C ASP A 422 11.18 4.76 25.45
N GLY A 423 12.14 4.91 24.52
CA GLY A 423 12.38 3.92 23.46
C GLY A 423 11.32 3.88 22.34
N GLY A 424 10.24 4.66 22.43
CA GLY A 424 9.19 4.72 21.43
C GLY A 424 9.60 5.50 20.18
N ARG A 425 9.68 4.82 19.03
CA ARG A 425 10.11 5.44 17.75
C ARG A 425 9.19 6.57 17.28
N PHE A 426 7.86 6.33 17.26
CA PHE A 426 6.90 7.33 16.81
C PHE A 426 6.73 8.46 17.83
N SER A 427 6.53 8.13 19.11
CA SER A 427 6.32 9.13 20.17
C SER A 427 7.55 10.04 20.33
N ALA A 428 8.77 9.52 20.24
CA ALA A 428 9.98 10.34 20.21
C ALA A 428 10.04 11.24 18.96
N HIS A 429 9.67 10.72 17.79
CA HIS A 429 9.67 11.50 16.55
C HIS A 429 8.66 12.65 16.59
N VAL A 430 7.45 12.40 17.10
CA VAL A 430 6.42 13.43 17.29
C VAL A 430 6.92 14.57 18.17
N HIS A 431 7.56 14.24 19.30
CA HIS A 431 8.05 15.24 20.26
C HIS A 431 9.27 16.01 19.74
N ARG A 432 10.16 15.36 18.98
CA ARG A 432 11.43 15.97 18.57
C ARG A 432 11.36 16.67 17.21
N HIS A 433 10.64 16.10 16.25
CA HIS A 433 10.78 16.47 14.84
C HIS A 433 9.51 17.05 14.21
N LEU A 434 8.32 16.58 14.59
CA LEU A 434 7.08 17.04 13.93
C LEU A 434 6.74 18.48 14.28
N ARG A 435 6.33 19.26 13.28
CA ARG A 435 5.93 20.68 13.36
C ARG A 435 4.69 20.94 12.51
N ALA A 436 4.07 22.11 12.70
CA ALA A 436 3.03 22.57 11.81
C ALA A 436 3.56 22.70 10.37
N GLY A 437 2.78 22.24 9.40
CA GLY A 437 3.14 22.13 7.98
C GLY A 437 3.48 20.71 7.55
N ASP A 438 3.95 19.86 8.47
CA ASP A 438 4.32 18.48 8.17
C ASP A 438 3.10 17.66 7.73
N ARG A 439 3.37 16.59 6.98
CA ARG A 439 2.34 15.69 6.45
C ARG A 439 2.54 14.28 6.93
N LEU A 440 1.43 13.61 7.20
CA LEU A 440 1.37 12.20 7.56
C LEU A 440 0.10 11.59 6.97
N PHE A 441 -0.03 10.27 7.05
CA PHE A 441 -1.25 9.59 6.64
C PHE A 441 -2.03 9.11 7.85
N VAL A 442 -3.36 9.10 7.75
CA VAL A 442 -4.25 8.47 8.72
C VAL A 442 -5.07 7.38 8.03
N ARG A 443 -5.30 6.29 8.76
CA ARG A 443 -6.29 5.26 8.42
C ARG A 443 -7.27 5.16 9.58
N GLY A 444 -8.56 5.04 9.27
CA GLY A 444 -9.61 4.96 10.27
C GLY A 444 -10.86 5.72 9.83
N PRO A 445 -11.86 5.83 10.72
CA PRO A 445 -11.80 5.45 12.13
C PRO A 445 -11.80 3.93 12.38
N SER A 446 -11.36 3.52 13.57
CA SER A 446 -11.40 2.14 14.06
C SER A 446 -11.65 2.09 15.58
N GLY A 447 -12.00 0.92 16.09
CA GLY A 447 -12.21 0.68 17.52
C GLY A 447 -13.69 0.60 17.92
N ALA A 448 -13.97 -0.25 18.91
CA ALA A 448 -15.30 -0.47 19.49
C ALA A 448 -15.52 0.31 20.79
N PHE A 449 -14.46 0.94 21.34
CA PHE A 449 -14.53 1.75 22.55
C PHE A 449 -15.09 3.13 22.22
N HIS A 450 -16.42 3.25 22.22
CA HIS A 450 -17.08 4.53 21.95
C HIS A 450 -18.37 4.68 22.75
N VAL A 451 -18.73 5.93 23.08
CA VAL A 451 -20.05 6.22 23.64
C VAL A 451 -21.08 6.39 22.54
N ASP A 452 -22.30 5.89 22.75
CA ASP A 452 -23.46 6.26 21.96
C ASP A 452 -24.12 7.49 22.60
N PRO A 453 -24.06 8.69 21.99
CA PRO A 453 -24.64 9.90 22.55
C PRO A 453 -26.15 9.80 22.78
N ALA A 454 -26.86 8.93 22.05
CA ALA A 454 -28.31 8.77 22.18
C ALA A 454 -28.71 7.92 23.40
N ALA A 455 -27.83 7.04 23.87
CA ALA A 455 -28.08 6.12 24.97
C ALA A 455 -27.39 6.54 26.29
N ALA A 456 -26.67 7.66 26.29
CA ALA A 456 -25.80 8.08 27.38
C ALA A 456 -26.48 9.11 28.31
N HIS A 457 -27.30 8.62 29.25
CA HIS A 457 -27.93 9.47 30.29
C HIS A 457 -27.01 9.75 31.48
N GLU A 458 -26.10 8.83 31.81
CA GLU A 458 -25.06 9.02 32.83
C GLU A 458 -23.79 8.26 32.47
N VAL A 459 -22.66 8.97 32.42
CA VAL A 459 -21.39 8.43 31.93
C VAL A 459 -20.29 8.66 32.96
N VAL A 460 -19.64 7.57 33.37
CA VAL A 460 -18.53 7.57 34.33
C VAL A 460 -17.24 7.20 33.59
N LEU A 461 -16.33 8.16 33.46
CA LEU A 461 -15.06 8.06 32.78
C LEU A 461 -13.95 7.90 33.81
N ILE A 462 -13.13 6.86 33.68
CA ILE A 462 -12.06 6.56 34.63
C ILE A 462 -10.77 6.38 33.84
N ALA A 463 -9.90 7.39 33.91
CA ALA A 463 -8.73 7.48 33.05
C ALA A 463 -7.44 7.62 33.88
N ALA A 464 -6.35 7.03 33.36
CA ALA A 464 -5.01 7.25 33.89
C ALA A 464 -4.02 7.63 32.79
N GLY A 465 -3.29 8.73 33.00
CA GLY A 465 -2.30 9.24 32.05
C GLY A 465 -2.91 9.51 30.66
N SER A 466 -2.33 8.93 29.61
CA SER A 466 -2.82 9.13 28.24
C SER A 466 -4.15 8.45 27.95
N GLY A 467 -4.69 7.62 28.84
CA GLY A 467 -6.03 7.02 28.68
C GLY A 467 -7.16 8.04 28.70
N VAL A 468 -6.89 9.31 29.01
CA VAL A 468 -7.86 10.41 28.94
C VAL A 468 -8.22 10.83 27.51
N THR A 469 -7.43 10.46 26.51
CA THR A 469 -7.63 10.91 25.12
C THR A 469 -8.98 10.48 24.52
N PRO A 470 -9.44 9.21 24.59
CA PRO A 470 -10.78 8.86 24.16
C PRO A 470 -11.86 9.52 25.03
N MET A 471 -11.60 9.66 26.34
CA MET A 471 -12.51 10.32 27.28
C MET A 471 -12.76 11.78 26.90
N MET A 472 -11.73 12.47 26.41
CA MET A 472 -11.83 13.85 25.96
C MET A 472 -12.76 13.99 24.75
N SER A 473 -12.67 13.06 23.79
CA SER A 473 -13.60 12.99 22.66
C SER A 473 -15.04 12.75 23.12
N MET A 474 -15.25 11.84 24.08
CA MET A 474 -16.56 11.57 24.69
C MET A 474 -17.11 12.82 25.38
N ILE A 475 -16.33 13.48 26.24
CA ILE A 475 -16.74 14.70 26.97
C ILE A 475 -17.15 15.79 25.99
N ARG A 476 -16.29 16.12 25.02
CA ARG A 476 -16.56 17.17 24.02
C ARG A 476 -17.85 16.89 23.23
N THR A 477 -18.09 15.63 22.89
CA THR A 477 -19.28 15.21 22.12
C THR A 477 -20.55 15.27 22.96
N LEU A 478 -20.52 14.71 24.17
CA LEU A 478 -21.69 14.65 25.05
C LEU A 478 -22.10 16.04 25.56
N LEU A 479 -21.13 16.93 25.83
CA LEU A 479 -21.43 18.31 26.23
C LEU A 479 -22.00 19.14 25.07
N ALA A 480 -21.59 18.89 23.83
CA ALA A 480 -22.13 19.56 22.66
C ALA A 480 -23.56 19.11 22.30
N ALA A 481 -23.96 17.89 22.71
CA ALA A 481 -25.31 17.38 22.48
C ALA A 481 -26.35 18.09 23.38
N PRO A 482 -27.56 18.37 22.89
CA PRO A 482 -28.67 18.88 23.68
C PRO A 482 -29.24 17.77 24.58
N SER A 483 -28.48 17.36 25.60
CA SER A 483 -28.88 16.34 26.57
C SER A 483 -28.68 16.83 28.01
N THR A 484 -29.42 16.24 28.93
CA THR A 484 -29.32 16.47 30.37
C THR A 484 -28.37 15.48 31.07
N GLY A 485 -27.66 14.66 30.29
CA GLY A 485 -26.84 13.58 30.85
C GLY A 485 -25.65 14.12 31.67
N ARG A 486 -25.35 13.42 32.78
CA ARG A 486 -24.22 13.71 33.68
C ARG A 486 -22.98 12.95 33.26
N ILE A 487 -21.83 13.59 33.40
CA ILE A 487 -20.51 13.07 33.08
C ILE A 487 -19.62 13.24 34.31
N ALA A 488 -19.03 12.16 34.79
CA ALA A 488 -18.02 12.20 35.84
C ALA A 488 -16.71 11.65 35.30
N LEU A 489 -15.61 12.39 35.45
CA LEU A 489 -14.28 11.95 35.08
C LEU A 489 -13.41 11.83 36.33
N LEU A 490 -12.91 10.62 36.63
CA LEU A 490 -11.74 10.45 37.48
C LEU A 490 -10.50 10.40 36.59
N HIS A 491 -9.56 11.32 36.81
CA HIS A 491 -8.35 11.44 36.00
C HIS A 491 -7.09 11.33 36.86
N SER A 492 -6.46 10.16 36.81
CA SER A 492 -5.23 9.88 37.52
C SER A 492 -4.00 10.31 36.72
N SER A 493 -3.11 11.07 37.35
CA SER A 493 -1.86 11.53 36.75
C SER A 493 -0.73 11.57 37.79
N ARG A 494 0.51 11.80 37.36
CA ARG A 494 1.66 11.85 38.29
C ARG A 494 1.64 13.10 39.16
N SER A 495 1.35 14.23 38.54
CA SER A 495 1.33 15.58 39.12
C SER A 495 0.41 16.43 38.25
N GLU A 496 0.01 17.58 38.77
CA GLU A 496 -0.83 18.54 38.02
C GLU A 496 -0.20 18.91 36.66
N THR A 497 1.12 19.10 36.61
CA THR A 497 1.88 19.39 35.38
C THR A 497 1.86 18.26 34.34
N GLU A 498 1.51 17.04 34.74
CA GLU A 498 1.43 15.86 33.87
C GLU A 498 -0.03 15.49 33.54
N MET A 499 -0.98 16.32 33.97
CA MET A 499 -2.39 16.12 33.74
C MET A 499 -2.76 16.62 32.33
N ILE A 500 -2.84 15.70 31.38
CA ILE A 500 -3.19 15.99 29.98
C ILE A 500 -4.59 16.64 29.95
N PHE A 501 -4.73 17.73 29.20
CA PHE A 501 -5.93 18.57 29.09
C PHE A 501 -6.39 19.27 30.38
N ALA A 502 -5.55 19.41 31.43
CA ALA A 502 -5.96 20.00 32.70
C ALA A 502 -6.74 21.33 32.55
N GLY A 503 -6.16 22.31 31.85
CA GLY A 503 -6.79 23.62 31.66
C GLY A 503 -8.11 23.56 30.88
N GLU A 504 -8.21 22.68 29.89
CA GLU A 504 -9.45 22.51 29.13
C GLU A 504 -10.53 21.80 29.95
N LEU A 505 -10.18 20.74 30.68
CA LEU A 505 -11.09 20.01 31.56
C LEU A 505 -11.64 20.92 32.66
N SER A 506 -10.79 21.76 33.28
CA SER A 506 -11.23 22.76 34.25
C SER A 506 -12.22 23.76 33.64
N ARG A 507 -11.92 24.27 32.43
CA ARG A 507 -12.82 25.20 31.73
C ARG A 507 -14.15 24.56 31.37
N LEU A 508 -14.16 23.32 30.89
CA LEU A 508 -15.39 22.59 30.57
C LEU A 508 -16.21 22.30 31.83
N ALA A 509 -15.59 21.90 32.93
CA ALA A 509 -16.27 21.66 34.21
C ALA A 509 -16.88 22.96 34.77
N GLN A 510 -16.15 24.07 34.71
CA GLN A 510 -16.66 25.40 35.13
C GLN A 510 -17.80 25.91 34.23
N GLY A 511 -17.75 25.62 32.93
CA GLY A 511 -18.81 25.99 31.99
C GLY A 511 -20.06 25.11 32.09
N HIS A 512 -19.94 23.90 32.66
CA HIS A 512 -21.01 22.92 32.76
C HIS A 512 -21.06 22.24 34.15
N PRO A 513 -21.15 22.99 35.26
CA PRO A 513 -21.00 22.44 36.62
C PRO A 513 -22.06 21.39 36.98
N GLU A 514 -23.27 21.51 36.41
CA GLU A 514 -24.37 20.55 36.59
C GLU A 514 -24.19 19.26 35.77
N ARG A 515 -23.30 19.26 34.77
CA ARG A 515 -23.15 18.16 33.80
C ARG A 515 -21.79 17.49 33.82
N LEU A 516 -20.70 18.19 34.16
CA LEU A 516 -19.35 17.62 34.16
C LEU A 516 -18.68 17.82 35.51
N THR A 517 -18.35 16.72 36.18
CA THR A 517 -17.48 16.71 37.35
C THR A 517 -16.14 16.07 36.99
N VAL A 518 -15.03 16.73 37.33
CA VAL A 518 -13.67 16.22 37.11
C VAL A 518 -12.97 16.06 38.46
N THR A 519 -12.55 14.84 38.78
CA THR A 519 -11.83 14.49 40.00
C THR A 519 -10.38 14.13 39.64
N PRO A 520 -9.39 14.99 39.94
CA PRO A 520 -7.99 14.67 39.73
C PRO A 520 -7.48 13.71 40.82
N VAL A 521 -6.63 12.76 40.44
CA VAL A 521 -5.88 11.91 41.38
C VAL A 521 -4.39 12.06 41.09
N LEU A 522 -3.68 12.81 41.94
CA LEU A 522 -2.25 13.11 41.78
C LEU A 522 -1.40 12.09 42.53
N THR A 523 -0.84 11.13 41.79
CA THR A 523 -0.20 9.95 42.40
C THR A 523 1.10 10.23 43.16
N ARG A 524 1.78 11.35 42.89
CA ARG A 524 2.96 11.78 43.68
C ARG A 524 2.59 12.40 45.02
N GLU A 525 1.39 12.96 45.14
CA GLU A 525 0.95 13.67 46.34
C GLU A 525 0.10 12.78 47.25
N HIS A 526 -0.80 11.99 46.65
CA HIS A 526 -1.80 11.21 47.39
C HIS A 526 -1.64 9.70 47.22
N GLY A 527 -0.60 9.25 46.50
CA GLY A 527 -0.42 7.84 46.15
C GLY A 527 -1.29 7.38 44.98
N ARG A 528 -1.07 6.15 44.52
CA ARG A 528 -1.87 5.56 43.43
C ARG A 528 -3.30 5.31 43.92
N LEU A 529 -4.27 5.42 43.02
CA LEU A 529 -5.65 5.03 43.31
C LEU A 529 -5.67 3.58 43.80
N ASP A 530 -6.20 3.36 45.00
CA ASP A 530 -6.43 2.04 45.57
C ASP A 530 -7.93 1.70 45.55
N ALA A 531 -8.28 0.48 45.99
CA ALA A 531 -9.67 0.03 45.97
C ALA A 531 -10.55 0.90 46.88
N ALA A 532 -10.07 1.27 48.07
CA ALA A 532 -10.81 2.11 49.01
C ALA A 532 -11.15 3.48 48.40
N GLY A 533 -10.17 4.17 47.82
CA GLY A 533 -10.39 5.46 47.15
C GLY A 533 -11.33 5.36 45.95
N ALA A 534 -11.27 4.27 45.17
CA ALA A 534 -12.22 4.03 44.08
C ALA A 534 -13.64 3.77 44.60
N HIS A 535 -13.79 3.00 45.69
CA HIS A 535 -15.09 2.83 46.36
C HIS A 535 -15.61 4.15 46.91
N ASP A 536 -14.80 4.95 47.59
CA ASP A 536 -15.21 6.22 48.19
C ASP A 536 -15.66 7.23 47.12
N TRP A 537 -14.89 7.34 46.04
CA TRP A 537 -15.24 8.21 44.92
C TRP A 537 -16.58 7.82 44.27
N LEU A 538 -16.77 6.54 43.97
CA LEU A 538 -18.03 6.05 43.41
C LEU A 538 -19.20 6.16 44.40
N ALA A 539 -18.95 6.10 45.71
CA ALA A 539 -19.98 6.30 46.74
C ALA A 539 -20.41 7.77 46.82
N GLY A 540 -19.46 8.71 46.67
CA GLY A 540 -19.73 10.14 46.58
C GLY A 540 -20.53 10.51 45.32
N LEU A 541 -20.21 9.88 44.19
CA LEU A 541 -20.88 10.15 42.91
C LEU A 541 -22.33 9.63 42.85
N ARG A 542 -22.60 8.48 43.50
CA ARG A 542 -23.88 7.75 43.44
C ARG A 542 -24.42 7.57 42.01
N PRO A 543 -23.68 6.88 41.13
CA PRO A 543 -24.16 6.60 39.78
C PRO A 543 -25.47 5.79 39.82
N SER A 544 -26.38 6.06 38.88
CA SER A 544 -27.58 5.23 38.68
C SER A 544 -27.23 3.85 38.12
N GLU A 545 -28.19 2.93 38.15
CA GLU A 545 -28.04 1.59 37.58
C GLU A 545 -27.84 1.61 36.05
N GLU A 546 -28.32 2.67 35.38
CA GLU A 546 -28.17 2.86 33.93
C GLU A 546 -26.80 3.44 33.54
N ALA A 547 -25.99 3.88 34.52
CA ALA A 547 -24.70 4.51 34.25
C ALA A 547 -23.77 3.60 33.43
N ARG A 548 -23.11 4.20 32.45
CA ARG A 548 -22.11 3.53 31.59
C ARG A 548 -20.71 3.94 32.00
N TYR A 549 -19.85 2.96 32.22
CA TYR A 549 -18.49 3.14 32.71
C TYR A 549 -17.49 2.94 31.57
N TYR A 550 -16.56 3.88 31.41
CA TYR A 550 -15.50 3.81 30.40
C TYR A 550 -14.15 3.93 31.07
N VAL A 551 -13.32 2.90 30.95
CA VAL A 551 -12.05 2.79 31.67
C VAL A 551 -10.88 2.68 30.71
N CYS A 552 -9.87 3.54 30.84
CA CYS A 552 -8.66 3.47 30.03
C CYS A 552 -7.42 3.93 30.82
N GLY A 553 -6.38 3.10 30.86
CA GLY A 553 -5.15 3.40 31.59
C GLY A 553 -4.16 2.23 31.58
N PRO A 554 -3.12 2.27 32.44
CA PRO A 554 -2.23 1.11 32.65
C PRO A 554 -2.99 -0.10 33.21
N GLU A 555 -2.52 -1.30 32.92
CA GLU A 555 -3.23 -2.55 33.27
C GLU A 555 -3.53 -2.70 34.77
N PRO A 556 -2.58 -2.47 35.70
CA PRO A 556 -2.88 -2.56 37.13
C PRO A 556 -3.99 -1.59 37.59
N PHE A 557 -4.09 -0.44 36.94
CA PHE A 557 -5.15 0.54 37.24
C PHE A 557 -6.50 0.05 36.72
N MET A 558 -6.55 -0.47 35.49
CA MET A 558 -7.79 -0.98 34.91
C MET A 558 -8.31 -2.23 35.64
N ASP A 559 -7.41 -3.14 36.06
CA ASP A 559 -7.76 -4.32 36.85
C ASP A 559 -8.39 -3.95 38.19
N LEU A 560 -7.80 -2.96 38.88
CA LEU A 560 -8.32 -2.44 40.13
C LEU A 560 -9.73 -1.87 39.95
N VAL A 561 -9.92 -0.99 38.96
CA VAL A 561 -11.22 -0.35 38.69
C VAL A 561 -12.27 -1.40 38.34
N ARG A 562 -11.95 -2.37 37.49
CA ARG A 562 -12.84 -3.49 37.14
C ARG A 562 -13.27 -4.27 38.36
N LYS A 563 -12.32 -4.61 39.24
CA LYS A 563 -12.60 -5.36 40.47
C LYS A 563 -13.58 -4.60 41.37
N VAL A 564 -13.34 -3.30 41.57
CA VAL A 564 -14.20 -2.42 42.37
C VAL A 564 -15.61 -2.30 41.78
N LEU A 565 -15.73 -2.16 40.45
CA LEU A 565 -17.03 -2.10 39.77
C LEU A 565 -17.80 -3.43 39.91
N ALA A 566 -17.10 -4.57 39.79
CA ALA A 566 -17.70 -5.89 39.98
C ALA A 566 -18.15 -6.12 41.44
N GLU A 567 -17.34 -5.74 42.43
CA GLU A 567 -17.69 -5.80 43.86
C GLU A 567 -18.90 -4.92 44.20
N ARG A 568 -19.13 -3.84 43.44
CA ARG A 568 -20.30 -2.97 43.54
C ARG A 568 -21.51 -3.47 42.76
N GLY A 569 -21.42 -4.63 42.12
CA GLY A 569 -22.52 -5.23 41.36
C GLY A 569 -22.83 -4.55 40.03
N VAL A 570 -21.90 -3.76 39.48
CA VAL A 570 -22.09 -3.14 38.15
C VAL A 570 -22.10 -4.24 37.08
N PRO A 571 -23.16 -4.35 36.25
CA PRO A 571 -23.21 -5.32 35.17
C PRO A 571 -22.03 -5.16 34.21
N GLY A 572 -21.41 -6.28 33.79
CA GLY A 572 -20.25 -6.24 32.90
C GLY A 572 -20.52 -5.54 31.57
N GLU A 573 -21.74 -5.62 31.05
CA GLU A 573 -22.19 -4.94 29.83
C GLU A 573 -22.26 -3.41 29.95
N HIS A 574 -22.26 -2.87 31.17
CA HIS A 574 -22.20 -1.43 31.43
C HIS A 574 -20.74 -0.94 31.56
N VAL A 575 -19.76 -1.84 31.56
CA VAL A 575 -18.34 -1.52 31.73
C VAL A 575 -17.60 -1.71 30.41
N HIS A 576 -17.18 -0.61 29.82
CA HIS A 576 -16.39 -0.55 28.60
C HIS A 576 -14.94 -0.22 28.96
N GLN A 577 -13.99 -0.83 28.26
CA GLN A 577 -12.57 -0.56 28.49
C GLN A 577 -11.76 -0.55 27.19
N GLU A 578 -10.70 0.24 27.18
CA GLU A 578 -9.69 0.23 26.13
C GLU A 578 -8.30 0.17 26.76
N ARG A 579 -7.46 -0.73 26.25
CA ARG A 579 -6.08 -0.92 26.72
C ARG A 579 -5.10 -0.34 25.71
N TYR A 580 -4.11 0.40 26.20
CA TYR A 580 -2.97 0.84 25.40
C TYR A 580 -1.77 -0.02 25.74
N THR A 581 -1.33 -0.85 24.80
CA THR A 581 -0.12 -1.64 24.97
C THR A 581 1.11 -0.87 24.52
N SER A 582 2.12 -0.85 25.38
CA SER A 582 3.50 -0.70 24.94
C SER A 582 4.03 -2.11 24.67
N GLY A 583 4.88 -2.32 23.65
CA GLY A 583 5.36 -3.66 23.27
C GLY A 583 6.20 -4.39 24.34
N ALA A 584 6.26 -3.87 25.57
CA ALA A 584 7.06 -4.37 26.70
C ALA A 584 6.25 -5.15 27.76
N ASP A 585 4.92 -5.09 27.77
CA ASP A 585 4.09 -5.83 28.72
C ASP A 585 3.73 -7.20 28.13
N VAL A 586 4.59 -8.21 28.33
CA VAL A 586 4.40 -9.57 27.80
C VAL A 586 4.64 -10.58 28.93
N THR A 587 3.64 -11.40 29.21
CA THR A 587 3.66 -12.41 30.29
C THR A 587 4.06 -13.80 29.81
N THR A 588 3.84 -14.14 28.53
CA THR A 588 4.19 -15.47 28.00
C THR A 588 5.58 -15.47 27.38
N VAL A 589 6.48 -16.20 28.04
CA VAL A 589 7.87 -16.38 27.59
C VAL A 589 7.93 -17.60 26.68
N VAL A 590 7.84 -17.38 25.37
CA VAL A 590 8.27 -18.37 24.38
C VAL A 590 9.80 -18.36 24.38
N THR A 591 10.44 -19.44 24.81
CA THR A 591 11.91 -19.51 24.99
C THR A 591 12.66 -20.08 23.80
N VAL A 592 11.94 -20.67 22.83
CA VAL A 592 12.52 -21.32 21.65
C VAL A 592 11.90 -20.77 20.37
N PRO A 593 12.67 -20.58 19.28
CA PRO A 593 12.11 -20.18 17.99
C PRO A 593 11.06 -21.17 17.50
N ARG A 594 9.99 -20.67 16.88
CA ARG A 594 8.90 -21.48 16.35
C ARG A 594 8.76 -21.26 14.85
N LYS A 595 8.51 -22.35 14.11
CA LYS A 595 8.17 -22.25 12.70
C LYS A 595 6.73 -21.73 12.57
N MET A 596 6.53 -20.73 11.74
CA MET A 596 5.22 -20.28 11.29
C MET A 596 5.11 -20.65 9.82
N ILE A 597 3.97 -21.18 9.41
CA ILE A 597 3.59 -21.41 8.02
C ILE A 597 2.46 -20.44 7.72
N VAL A 598 2.58 -19.64 6.68
CA VAL A 598 1.55 -18.69 6.26
C VAL A 598 0.97 -19.22 4.95
N GLU A 599 -0.35 -19.32 4.89
CA GLU A 599 -1.15 -19.80 3.77
C GLU A 599 -2.12 -18.70 3.32
N ASP A 600 -2.47 -18.71 2.04
CA ASP A 600 -3.48 -17.87 1.39
C ASP A 600 -4.49 -18.83 0.75
N GLY A 601 -5.48 -19.26 1.55
CA GLY A 601 -6.36 -20.38 1.24
C GLY A 601 -5.59 -21.71 1.27
N PRO A 602 -5.67 -22.56 0.23
CA PRO A 602 -4.97 -23.85 0.20
C PRO A 602 -3.47 -23.74 -0.13
N ARG A 603 -2.91 -22.53 -0.25
CA ARG A 603 -1.54 -22.31 -0.76
C ARG A 603 -0.62 -21.72 0.31
N GLU A 604 0.47 -22.40 0.64
CA GLU A 604 1.56 -21.83 1.44
C GLU A 604 2.23 -20.65 0.70
N VAL A 605 2.32 -19.49 1.35
CA VAL A 605 2.98 -18.26 0.87
C VAL A 605 4.35 -18.01 1.48
N GLY A 606 4.68 -18.73 2.57
CA GLY A 606 6.02 -18.77 3.13
C GLY A 606 6.02 -19.31 4.57
N SER A 607 7.21 -19.74 5.03
CA SER A 607 7.36 -20.37 6.34
C SER A 607 8.50 -19.79 7.18
N PRO A 608 8.32 -18.59 7.77
CA PRO A 608 9.36 -17.92 8.54
C PRO A 608 9.50 -18.52 9.94
N VAL A 609 10.64 -18.23 10.57
CA VAL A 609 10.87 -18.51 11.98
C VAL A 609 10.45 -17.30 12.80
N VAL A 610 9.68 -17.55 13.87
CA VAL A 610 9.28 -16.56 14.87
C VAL A 610 10.23 -16.70 16.06
N GLU A 611 11.02 -15.66 16.30
CA GLU A 611 11.98 -15.64 17.40
C GLU A 611 11.29 -15.47 18.77
N PRO A 612 11.90 -15.95 19.87
CA PRO A 612 11.43 -15.70 21.23
C PRO A 612 11.01 -14.24 21.48
N GLY A 613 9.76 -14.03 21.90
CA GLY A 613 9.18 -12.71 22.18
C GLY A 613 8.63 -11.95 20.97
N GLN A 614 8.93 -12.39 19.74
CA GLN A 614 8.43 -11.79 18.49
C GLN A 614 6.96 -12.16 18.24
N THR A 615 6.18 -11.22 17.68
CA THR A 615 4.80 -11.50 17.24
C THR A 615 4.77 -12.22 15.89
N LEU A 616 3.68 -12.94 15.60
CA LEU A 616 3.46 -13.57 14.29
C LEU A 616 3.51 -12.53 13.16
N LEU A 617 2.93 -11.34 13.38
CA LEU A 617 2.97 -10.25 12.42
C LEU A 617 4.41 -9.77 12.16
N ASP A 618 5.19 -9.51 13.22
CA ASP A 618 6.55 -9.01 13.05
C ASP A 618 7.44 -10.00 12.30
N ALA A 619 7.31 -11.30 12.60
CA ALA A 619 8.03 -12.35 11.89
C ALA A 619 7.63 -12.44 10.41
N GLY A 620 6.32 -12.39 10.13
CA GLY A 620 5.82 -12.42 8.76
C GLY A 620 6.24 -11.19 7.94
N LEU A 621 6.19 -9.99 8.53
CA LEU A 621 6.64 -8.77 7.87
C LEU A 621 8.15 -8.75 7.65
N ALA A 622 8.94 -9.22 8.61
CA ALA A 622 10.40 -9.34 8.47
C ALA A 622 10.78 -10.30 7.34
N ALA A 623 9.99 -11.34 7.12
CA ALA A 623 10.14 -12.29 6.02
C ALA A 623 9.49 -11.81 4.69
N GLY A 624 8.92 -10.61 4.65
CA GLY A 624 8.30 -10.05 3.45
C GLY A 624 6.96 -10.69 3.06
N LEU A 625 6.29 -11.37 3.99
CA LEU A 625 5.01 -12.04 3.76
C LEU A 625 3.85 -11.05 3.77
N PRO A 626 2.77 -11.31 3.02
CA PRO A 626 1.62 -10.41 2.86
C PRO A 626 0.69 -10.42 4.08
N MET A 627 1.25 -10.26 5.28
CA MET A 627 0.47 -10.26 6.52
C MET A 627 -0.53 -9.09 6.53
N PRO A 628 -1.81 -9.34 6.85
CA PRO A 628 -2.79 -8.25 7.00
C PRO A 628 -2.55 -7.54 8.36
N TYR A 629 -2.56 -6.20 8.38
CA TYR A 629 -2.41 -5.42 9.61
C TYR A 629 -2.74 -3.92 9.47
N SER A 630 -3.03 -3.28 10.61
CA SER A 630 -3.16 -1.83 10.73
C SER A 630 -2.69 -1.30 12.08
N CYS A 631 -3.45 -1.52 13.17
CA CYS A 631 -3.20 -0.86 14.45
C CYS A 631 -1.97 -1.39 15.21
N THR A 632 -1.55 -2.63 14.93
CA THR A 632 -0.44 -3.35 15.60
C THR A 632 -0.62 -3.58 17.12
N VAL A 633 -1.83 -3.41 17.65
CA VAL A 633 -2.12 -3.49 19.10
C VAL A 633 -3.32 -4.38 19.44
N GLY A 634 -3.84 -5.14 18.47
CA GLY A 634 -4.91 -6.12 18.69
C GLY A 634 -6.34 -5.56 18.78
N ASN A 635 -6.55 -4.25 18.51
CA ASN A 635 -7.87 -3.60 18.69
C ASN A 635 -8.68 -3.39 17.40
N CYS A 636 -8.08 -3.48 16.20
CA CYS A 636 -8.77 -3.12 14.95
C CYS A 636 -9.27 -4.31 14.11
N GLY A 637 -8.79 -5.52 14.37
CA GLY A 637 -9.18 -6.71 13.60
C GLY A 637 -8.49 -6.87 12.23
N ASP A 638 -7.86 -5.84 11.66
CA ASP A 638 -7.14 -5.95 10.36
C ASP A 638 -6.02 -7.01 10.35
N CYS A 639 -5.54 -7.46 11.52
CA CYS A 639 -4.51 -8.50 11.64
C CYS A 639 -5.08 -9.90 11.92
N MET A 640 -6.41 -10.04 11.85
CA MET A 640 -7.15 -11.28 12.05
C MET A 640 -6.90 -12.23 10.89
N VAL A 641 -6.56 -13.46 11.24
CA VAL A 641 -6.32 -14.57 10.30
C VAL A 641 -6.83 -15.86 10.93
N LYS A 642 -7.07 -16.88 10.12
CA LYS A 642 -7.48 -18.20 10.60
C LYS A 642 -6.27 -19.02 11.05
N LEU A 643 -6.31 -19.62 12.24
CA LEU A 643 -5.32 -20.60 12.68
C LEU A 643 -5.75 -21.99 12.18
N ARG A 644 -4.98 -22.57 11.26
CA ARG A 644 -5.22 -23.91 10.68
C ARG A 644 -4.57 -25.02 11.50
N GLY A 645 -3.47 -24.72 12.20
CA GLY A 645 -2.76 -25.69 13.02
C GLY A 645 -1.87 -25.00 14.05
N GLY A 646 -1.64 -25.70 15.17
CA GLY A 646 -0.82 -25.23 16.27
C GLY A 646 -1.58 -24.40 17.31
N GLU A 647 -0.82 -23.82 18.24
CA GLU A 647 -1.33 -23.02 19.35
C GLU A 647 -0.68 -21.64 19.39
N VAL A 648 -1.48 -20.61 19.61
CA VAL A 648 -1.05 -19.20 19.68
C VAL A 648 -1.52 -18.61 21.00
N ALA A 649 -0.58 -18.05 21.77
CA ALA A 649 -0.89 -17.19 22.91
C ALA A 649 -1.18 -15.77 22.44
N MET A 650 -2.27 -15.18 22.92
CA MET A 650 -2.66 -13.78 22.64
C MET A 650 -2.74 -13.01 23.97
N ASP A 651 -1.58 -12.66 24.53
CA ASP A 651 -1.48 -12.00 25.85
C ASP A 651 -1.74 -10.49 25.81
N GLY A 652 -2.44 -10.01 24.79
CA GLY A 652 -2.70 -8.60 24.54
C GLY A 652 -4.19 -8.30 24.35
N PRO A 653 -4.53 -7.03 24.10
CA PRO A 653 -5.88 -6.61 23.76
C PRO A 653 -6.39 -7.42 22.57
N ASN A 654 -7.63 -7.89 22.66
CA ASN A 654 -8.22 -8.79 21.69
C ASN A 654 -9.60 -8.29 21.28
N CYS A 655 -9.74 -7.88 20.03
CA CYS A 655 -11.01 -7.42 19.46
C CYS A 655 -11.87 -8.56 18.86
N LEU A 656 -11.43 -9.81 18.93
CA LEU A 656 -12.18 -10.95 18.42
C LEU A 656 -13.40 -11.25 19.30
N THR A 657 -14.54 -11.54 18.68
CA THR A 657 -15.70 -12.04 19.40
C THR A 657 -15.48 -13.49 19.88
N PRO A 658 -16.24 -13.96 20.88
CA PRO A 658 -16.18 -15.36 21.30
C PRO A 658 -16.41 -16.36 20.15
N GLU A 659 -17.27 -16.02 19.20
CA GLU A 659 -17.54 -16.86 18.02
C GLU A 659 -16.34 -16.90 17.07
N GLN A 660 -15.65 -15.77 16.87
CA GLN A 660 -14.42 -15.71 16.07
C GLN A 660 -13.30 -16.50 16.75
N GLN A 661 -13.14 -16.37 18.06
CA GLN A 661 -12.17 -17.17 18.81
C GLN A 661 -12.48 -18.67 18.74
N ALA A 662 -13.74 -19.07 18.96
CA ALA A 662 -14.18 -20.46 18.82
C ALA A 662 -14.04 -20.97 17.38
N GLY A 663 -14.17 -20.08 16.40
CA GLY A 663 -13.89 -20.33 15.00
C GLY A 663 -12.40 -20.46 14.68
N GLY A 664 -11.49 -20.35 15.65
CA GLY A 664 -10.05 -20.48 15.43
C GLY A 664 -9.39 -19.26 14.77
N PHE A 665 -9.99 -18.07 14.87
CA PHE A 665 -9.34 -16.84 14.43
C PHE A 665 -8.34 -16.33 15.48
N VAL A 666 -7.22 -15.76 15.01
CA VAL A 666 -6.16 -15.18 15.84
C VAL A 666 -5.73 -13.83 15.32
N LEU A 667 -5.21 -12.97 16.20
CA LEU A 667 -4.67 -11.66 15.85
C LEU A 667 -3.15 -11.73 15.75
N THR A 668 -2.61 -11.70 14.53
CA THR A 668 -1.16 -11.87 14.29
C THR A 668 -0.31 -10.78 14.95
N CYS A 669 -0.87 -9.58 15.13
CA CYS A 669 -0.19 -8.42 15.70
C CYS A 669 0.06 -8.48 17.21
N VAL A 670 -0.63 -9.38 17.92
CA VAL A 670 -0.42 -9.63 19.36
C VAL A 670 -0.18 -11.11 19.68
N GLY A 671 -0.44 -11.99 18.71
CA GLY A 671 -0.28 -13.43 18.81
C GLY A 671 1.19 -13.87 18.76
N ARG A 672 1.53 -14.84 19.61
CA ARG A 672 2.83 -15.51 19.66
C ARG A 672 2.63 -17.02 19.59
N PRO A 673 3.42 -17.74 18.79
CA PRO A 673 3.27 -19.18 18.64
C PRO A 673 3.78 -19.92 19.89
N LEU A 674 2.96 -20.81 20.45
CA LEU A 674 3.36 -21.76 21.50
C LEU A 674 3.96 -23.03 20.89
N THR A 675 3.49 -23.42 19.70
CA THR A 675 3.97 -24.56 18.89
C THR A 675 4.39 -24.09 17.49
N GLU A 676 4.74 -25.02 16.59
CA GLU A 676 4.65 -24.71 15.15
C GLU A 676 3.20 -24.35 14.81
N VAL A 677 3.01 -23.31 13.98
CA VAL A 677 1.67 -22.79 13.64
C VAL A 677 1.49 -22.65 12.14
N THR A 678 0.27 -22.87 11.68
CA THR A 678 -0.16 -22.62 10.29
C THR A 678 -1.29 -21.59 10.30
N LEU A 679 -1.08 -20.47 9.61
CA LEU A 679 -2.02 -19.34 9.52
C LEU A 679 -2.57 -19.25 8.10
N ASP A 680 -3.87 -19.10 7.93
CA ASP A 680 -4.51 -18.79 6.65
C ASP A 680 -4.99 -17.32 6.64
N ILE A 681 -4.40 -16.52 5.76
CA ILE A 681 -4.66 -15.08 5.63
C ILE A 681 -5.78 -14.75 4.64
N ALA A 682 -6.30 -15.74 3.91
CA ALA A 682 -7.37 -15.54 2.92
C ALA A 682 -8.77 -15.59 3.54
N GLU A 683 -8.91 -16.25 4.69
CA GLU A 683 -10.13 -16.26 5.49
C GLU A 683 -10.02 -15.22 6.62
N PRO A 684 -10.59 -14.01 6.45
CA PRO A 684 -10.78 -13.07 7.55
C PRO A 684 -11.95 -13.47 8.45
#